data_AF-A0A3R6N556-F1
#
_entry.id   AF-A0A3R6N556-F1
#
_cell.length_a   1.000
_cell.length_b   1.000
_cell.length_c   1.000
_cell.angle_alpha   90.00
_cell.angle_beta   90.00
_cell.angle_gamma   90.00
#
_symmetry.space_group_name_H-M   'P 1'
#
loop_
_entity.id
_entity.type
_entity.pdbx_description
1 polymer ?
#
loop_
_entity_poly.entity_id
_entity_poly.type
_entity_poly.pdbx_seq_one_letter_code
_entity_poly.pdbx_strand_id
1 'polypeptide(L)'
;MTEKEWNTRCRIMGFLDTSLIGRRTIVQDAEHPALGYTSKDGIIHVARDHDFFNRVTEPEVRIMQMGINIHEAMHQVFTDFDETERILREISDYQQKDLFMTIVNLIEDPAIENFADQIVGGPALDALYFTIDRCYDLAIPVSEHAETNPLSTAWYEYMTALVHFGDGGLVKGDFTSQAARRCFDRTIGLVYQAINEPDGKKRVHIAEEIFQTALRILTPINGWNASLCMSDLTNATGKRSTNGNGEGRKAANVSDSSKRSERRNKARKQSMEKEKRKMQDQLREDAGITDKQEDPEEGESLDAKNSPGTAGDEAETEKKASTMTQAESGADDASGTVPEETTGQSAGISEESSETDTNQNHTGGEDENEEPIPGDKSGKEQRDLTSKDMEDPEAEPEAIDPETLAEQLDQLMESYEDTCGKSAGQEITTAMNEAVKEIAANHKQFSDVIPDDIVMEDSAPELYAKYSQRAAIIYEPLIVKLKKIFQDDCNRKMYTQSGMVSLKRASSGRVTSRLFERKRLPSDKADMCLMLLVDCSGSMRGEKTTAAIITATAIAETMAYFRIPTYCMGFHTTSSNVEQLHFIRWANTLQERETLPYIEGNGSNFDSYSIRYATELLKRRREKHKLMNIISDGLPSAYFSGSEGIRQNMLAIEDARREKIQVFGTAIGKQNNKDFTKMYGKDFYMNVQDFELLAGQTAEMIKKIVQDW
;
A
#
# COMPACT_ATOMS: atom_id res chain seq x y z
N MET A 1 19.35 18.87 0.32
CA MET A 1 18.97 17.73 -0.55
C MET A 1 18.46 18.25 -1.88
N THR A 2 19.00 17.75 -2.99
CA THR A 2 18.55 18.10 -4.35
C THR A 2 17.22 17.41 -4.68
N GLU A 3 16.49 17.92 -5.68
CA GLU A 3 15.23 17.30 -6.14
C GLU A 3 15.46 15.88 -6.68
N LYS A 4 16.62 15.65 -7.31
CA LYS A 4 17.02 14.33 -7.80
C LYS A 4 17.22 13.34 -6.66
N GLU A 5 17.98 13.72 -5.62
CA GLU A 5 18.20 12.90 -4.42
C GLU A 5 16.88 12.54 -3.74
N TRP A 6 15.98 13.51 -3.58
CA TRP A 6 14.69 13.28 -2.96
C TRP A 6 13.80 12.34 -3.77
N ASN A 7 13.71 12.55 -5.10
CA ASN A 7 12.95 11.66 -5.98
C ASN A 7 13.49 10.22 -5.95
N THR A 8 14.81 10.06 -5.88
CA THR A 8 15.44 8.75 -5.70
C THR A 8 15.05 8.12 -4.37
N ARG A 9 15.11 8.88 -3.26
CA ARG A 9 14.68 8.43 -1.93
C ARG A 9 13.22 7.98 -1.90
N CYS A 10 12.29 8.79 -2.43
CA CYS A 10 10.87 8.44 -2.55
C CYS A 10 10.66 7.16 -3.38
N ARG A 11 11.45 6.98 -4.44
CA ARG A 11 11.37 5.76 -5.27
C ARG A 11 11.79 4.51 -4.48
N ILE A 12 12.87 4.60 -3.71
CA ILE A 12 13.37 3.49 -2.88
C ILE A 12 12.38 3.15 -1.77
N MET A 13 11.89 4.17 -1.04
CA MET A 13 10.85 4.00 -0.03
C MET A 13 9.63 3.32 -0.64
N GLY A 14 9.16 3.76 -1.82
CA GLY A 14 8.05 3.10 -2.51
C GLY A 14 8.31 1.64 -2.90
N PHE A 15 9.56 1.25 -3.20
CA PHE A 15 9.90 -0.16 -3.43
C PHE A 15 9.90 -0.98 -2.15
N LEU A 16 10.47 -0.43 -1.07
CA LEU A 16 10.42 -1.02 0.26
C LEU A 16 8.95 -1.25 0.67
N ASP A 17 8.12 -0.21 0.59
CA ASP A 17 6.70 -0.28 0.95
C ASP A 17 5.91 -1.23 0.07
N THR A 18 6.23 -1.30 -1.23
CA THR A 18 5.61 -2.28 -2.14
C THR A 18 5.90 -3.71 -1.67
N SER A 19 7.10 -3.95 -1.15
CA SER A 19 7.52 -5.26 -0.62
C SER A 19 6.82 -5.58 0.70
N LEU A 20 6.66 -4.58 1.58
CA LEU A 20 6.01 -4.72 2.88
C LEU A 20 4.48 -4.91 2.76
N ILE A 21 3.83 -4.14 1.89
CA ILE A 21 2.36 -4.11 1.76
C ILE A 21 1.87 -5.19 0.76
N GLY A 22 2.73 -5.65 -0.14
CA GLY A 22 2.38 -6.67 -1.15
C GLY A 22 1.58 -6.11 -2.34
N ARG A 23 1.48 -4.78 -2.47
CA ARG A 23 0.90 -4.08 -3.63
C ARG A 23 1.75 -2.88 -3.98
N ARG A 24 1.67 -2.41 -5.22
CA ARG A 24 2.46 -1.27 -5.68
C ARG A 24 2.12 -0.01 -4.87
N THR A 25 3.11 0.50 -4.15
CA THR A 25 3.00 1.69 -3.30
C THR A 25 3.83 2.83 -3.89
N ILE A 26 3.33 4.05 -3.74
CA ILE A 26 3.96 5.24 -4.29
C ILE A 26 4.19 6.22 -3.14
N VAL A 27 5.45 6.65 -2.99
CA VAL A 27 5.82 7.73 -2.06
C VAL A 27 5.98 9.05 -2.83
N GLN A 28 5.43 10.13 -2.29
CA GLN A 28 5.45 11.49 -2.83
C GLN A 28 5.64 12.53 -1.73
N ASP A 29 5.81 13.79 -2.12
CA ASP A 29 5.83 14.92 -1.20
C ASP A 29 4.49 15.08 -0.47
N ALA A 30 4.58 15.30 0.85
CA ALA A 30 3.46 15.76 1.65
C ALA A 30 3.23 17.26 1.50
N GLU A 31 1.96 17.67 1.43
CA GLU A 31 1.58 19.07 1.50
C GLU A 31 1.75 19.62 2.94
N HIS A 32 2.43 20.77 3.08
CA HIS A 32 2.56 21.47 4.36
C HIS A 32 1.14 21.78 4.93
N PRO A 33 0.83 21.51 6.22
CA PRO A 33 1.73 21.20 7.35
C PRO A 33 1.85 19.72 7.74
N ALA A 34 1.51 18.78 6.85
CA ALA A 34 1.61 17.38 7.20
C ALA A 34 3.08 16.91 7.18
N LEU A 35 3.49 16.16 8.22
CA LEU A 35 4.76 15.42 8.24
C LEU A 35 4.70 14.17 7.36
N GLY A 36 3.55 13.51 7.36
CA GLY A 36 3.20 12.40 6.48
C GLY A 36 1.70 12.18 6.49
N TYR A 37 1.20 11.50 5.46
CA TYR A 37 -0.15 10.95 5.44
C TYR A 37 -0.27 9.89 4.35
N THR A 38 -1.20 8.96 4.54
CA THR A 38 -1.47 7.90 3.58
C THR A 38 -2.89 8.00 3.03
N SER A 39 -3.04 7.76 1.73
CA SER A 39 -4.34 7.69 1.07
C SER A 39 -4.82 6.25 0.91
N LYS A 40 -6.13 6.02 0.90
CA LYS A 40 -6.73 4.70 0.69
C LYS A 40 -6.28 4.01 -0.61
N ASP A 41 -5.91 4.81 -1.61
CA ASP A 41 -5.43 4.37 -2.92
C ASP A 41 -3.97 3.84 -2.89
N GLY A 42 -3.33 3.81 -1.72
CA GLY A 42 -1.97 3.28 -1.54
C GLY A 42 -0.86 4.27 -1.91
N ILE A 43 -1.16 5.57 -1.89
CA ILE A 43 -0.16 6.63 -2.03
C ILE A 43 0.20 7.13 -0.63
N ILE A 44 1.50 7.04 -0.31
CA ILE A 44 2.12 7.54 0.91
C ILE A 44 2.73 8.91 0.60
N HIS A 45 2.51 9.86 1.48
CA HIS A 45 3.09 11.19 1.40
C HIS A 45 4.02 11.40 2.58
N VAL A 46 5.24 11.86 2.31
CA VAL A 46 6.27 12.15 3.33
C VAL A 46 6.78 13.56 3.08
N ALA A 47 6.93 14.36 4.13
CA ALA A 47 7.47 15.70 4.01
C ALA A 47 8.95 15.65 3.63
N ARG A 48 9.32 16.31 2.54
CA ARG A 48 10.72 16.61 2.21
C ARG A 48 11.31 17.63 3.16
N ASP A 49 10.59 18.73 3.34
CA ASP A 49 10.96 19.89 4.15
C ASP A 49 9.81 20.21 5.11
N HIS A 50 10.12 20.44 6.39
CA HIS A 50 9.13 20.79 7.41
C HIS A 50 9.78 21.62 8.51
N ASP A 51 9.03 22.53 9.15
CA ASP A 51 9.52 23.37 10.25
C ASP A 51 10.07 22.57 11.45
N PHE A 52 9.62 21.32 11.57
CA PHE A 52 10.12 20.35 12.54
C PHE A 52 11.56 19.90 12.24
N PHE A 53 11.90 19.69 10.96
CA PHE A 53 13.22 19.23 10.53
C PHE A 53 14.31 20.28 10.77
N ASN A 54 13.96 21.56 10.83
CA ASN A 54 14.88 22.64 11.16
C ASN A 54 15.46 22.56 12.60
N ARG A 55 14.94 21.66 13.44
CA ARG A 55 15.26 21.56 14.87
C ARG A 55 16.00 20.27 15.23
N VAL A 56 16.22 19.39 14.27
CA VAL A 56 16.95 18.13 14.43
C VAL A 56 18.16 18.13 13.51
N THR A 57 19.13 17.27 13.80
CA THR A 57 20.32 17.14 12.97
C THR A 57 19.98 16.50 11.62
N GLU A 58 20.83 16.71 10.61
CA GLU A 58 20.58 16.16 9.27
C GLU A 58 20.49 14.61 9.24
N PRO A 59 21.31 13.84 9.98
CA PRO A 59 21.11 12.40 10.17
C PRO A 59 19.74 12.05 10.74
N GLU A 60 19.27 12.80 11.73
CA GLU A 60 17.95 12.60 12.33
C GLU A 60 16.82 12.89 11.35
N VAL A 61 16.96 13.89 10.46
CA VAL A 61 15.99 14.11 9.37
C VAL A 61 15.87 12.87 8.49
N ARG A 62 17.00 12.24 8.11
CA ARG A 62 16.98 11.03 7.26
C ARG A 62 16.27 9.87 7.96
N ILE A 63 16.57 9.67 9.25
CA ILE A 63 15.90 8.65 10.07
C ILE A 63 14.41 8.93 10.17
N MET A 64 14.03 10.17 10.47
CA MET A 64 12.64 10.56 10.64
C MET A 64 11.82 10.43 9.35
N GLN A 65 12.38 10.82 8.21
CA GLN A 65 11.71 10.63 6.91
C GLN A 65 11.41 9.15 6.65
N MET A 66 12.34 8.24 6.95
CA MET A 66 12.10 6.81 6.86
C MET A 66 11.07 6.33 7.89
N GLY A 67 11.17 6.78 9.14
CA GLY A 67 10.22 6.40 10.19
C GLY A 67 8.79 6.83 9.89
N ILE A 68 8.60 8.05 9.38
CA ILE A 68 7.31 8.55 8.89
C ILE A 68 6.83 7.71 7.72
N ASN A 69 7.69 7.41 6.75
CA ASN A 69 7.31 6.55 5.62
C ASN A 69 6.80 5.17 6.07
N ILE A 70 7.53 4.52 6.99
CA ILE A 70 7.14 3.22 7.54
C ILE A 70 5.84 3.32 8.35
N HIS A 71 5.65 4.38 9.14
CA HIS A 71 4.40 4.64 9.86
C HIS A 71 3.21 4.68 8.89
N GLU A 72 3.31 5.47 7.82
CA GLU A 72 2.27 5.56 6.77
C GLU A 72 2.07 4.26 5.99
N ALA A 73 3.13 3.45 5.84
CA ALA A 73 3.05 2.13 5.24
C ALA A 73 2.30 1.14 6.15
N MET A 74 2.48 1.23 7.47
CA MET A 74 1.78 0.35 8.42
C MET A 74 0.27 0.62 8.44
N HIS A 75 -0.17 1.87 8.26
CA HIS A 75 -1.60 2.17 8.04
C HIS A 75 -2.19 1.40 6.83
N GLN A 76 -1.42 1.21 5.76
CA GLN A 76 -1.87 0.44 4.59
C GLN A 76 -2.01 -1.06 4.87
N VAL A 77 -1.34 -1.57 5.90
CA VAL A 77 -1.37 -2.98 6.30
C VAL A 77 -2.46 -3.24 7.34
N PHE A 78 -2.54 -2.38 8.36
CA PHE A 78 -3.31 -2.67 9.57
C PHE A 78 -4.63 -1.90 9.68
N THR A 79 -4.78 -0.74 9.03
CA THR A 79 -5.92 0.16 9.25
C THR A 79 -7.13 -0.20 8.38
N ASP A 80 -8.29 -0.34 9.04
CA ASP A 80 -9.57 -0.55 8.36
C ASP A 80 -10.26 0.79 8.02
N PHE A 81 -9.89 1.33 6.86
CA PHE A 81 -10.48 2.56 6.33
C PHE A 81 -11.97 2.41 5.96
N ASP A 82 -12.42 1.21 5.59
CA ASP A 82 -13.79 0.96 5.15
C ASP A 82 -14.78 1.02 6.33
N GLU A 83 -14.41 0.44 7.47
CA GLU A 83 -15.22 0.49 8.69
C GLU A 83 -15.27 1.91 9.26
N THR A 84 -14.14 2.62 9.26
CA THR A 84 -14.06 4.02 9.70
C THR A 84 -15.00 4.91 8.87
N GLU A 85 -14.96 4.77 7.53
CA GLU A 85 -15.88 5.48 6.64
C GLU A 85 -17.35 5.11 6.88
N ARG A 86 -17.64 3.86 7.26
CA ARG A 86 -19.02 3.42 7.55
C ARG A 86 -19.59 4.20 8.73
N ILE A 87 -18.89 4.24 9.85
CA ILE A 87 -19.34 4.93 11.07
C ILE A 87 -19.40 6.45 10.84
N LEU A 88 -18.46 7.03 10.11
CA LEU A 88 -18.48 8.44 9.72
C LEU A 88 -19.74 8.86 8.94
N ARG A 89 -20.37 7.94 8.21
CA ARG A 89 -21.63 8.21 7.48
C ARG A 89 -22.84 8.25 8.39
N GLU A 90 -22.75 7.64 9.57
CA GLU A 90 -23.83 7.57 10.57
C GLU A 90 -23.84 8.81 11.46
N ILE A 91 -22.70 9.47 11.63
CA ILE A 91 -22.59 10.76 12.34
C ILE A 91 -23.13 11.87 11.44
N SER A 92 -24.06 12.70 11.92
CA SER A 92 -24.59 13.83 11.15
C SER A 92 -23.82 15.13 11.37
N ASP A 93 -23.30 15.34 12.58
CA ASP A 93 -22.61 16.57 12.97
C ASP A 93 -21.15 16.57 12.49
N TYR A 94 -20.72 17.67 11.86
CA TYR A 94 -19.39 17.78 11.25
C TYR A 94 -18.27 17.82 12.31
N GLN A 95 -18.48 18.51 13.44
CA GLN A 95 -17.48 18.58 14.51
C GLN A 95 -17.32 17.22 15.19
N GLN A 96 -18.41 16.46 15.32
CA GLN A 96 -18.38 15.08 15.80
C GLN A 96 -17.65 14.13 14.84
N LYS A 97 -17.79 14.29 13.52
CA LYS A 97 -17.00 13.51 12.54
C LYS A 97 -15.51 13.74 12.69
N ASP A 98 -15.14 15.02 12.76
CA ASP A 98 -13.77 15.47 12.89
C ASP A 98 -13.14 14.98 14.20
N LEU A 99 -13.91 15.04 15.29
CA LEU A 99 -13.51 14.48 16.59
C LEU A 99 -13.38 12.95 16.57
N PHE A 100 -14.34 12.26 15.95
CA PHE A 100 -14.30 10.80 15.84
C PHE A 100 -13.05 10.35 15.08
N MET A 101 -12.74 10.98 13.94
CA MET A 101 -11.49 10.70 13.21
C MET A 101 -10.24 10.94 14.04
N THR A 102 -10.23 12.01 14.84
CA THR A 102 -9.11 12.30 15.74
C THR A 102 -8.91 11.18 16.75
N ILE A 103 -9.99 10.67 17.35
CA ILE A 103 -9.93 9.55 18.30
C ILE A 103 -9.48 8.26 17.61
N VAL A 104 -9.95 8.00 16.39
CA VAL A 104 -9.48 6.84 15.59
C VAL A 104 -7.98 6.91 15.41
N ASN A 105 -7.43 8.04 14.94
CA ASN A 105 -5.97 8.18 14.76
C ASN A 105 -5.21 8.00 16.08
N LEU A 106 -5.66 8.61 17.18
CA LEU A 106 -5.01 8.51 18.49
C LEU A 106 -4.92 7.09 19.07
N ILE A 107 -5.79 6.17 18.62
CA ILE A 107 -5.69 4.75 19.01
C ILE A 107 -5.02 3.90 17.94
N GLU A 108 -5.16 4.28 16.67
CA GLU A 108 -4.69 3.52 15.53
C GLU A 108 -3.17 3.63 15.42
N ASP A 109 -2.62 4.84 15.56
CA ASP A 109 -1.18 5.12 15.49
C ASP A 109 -0.39 4.25 16.49
N PRO A 110 -0.68 4.26 17.82
CA PRO A 110 0.05 3.41 18.76
C PRO A 110 -0.24 1.91 18.57
N ALA A 111 -1.34 1.52 17.92
CA ALA A 111 -1.65 0.12 17.60
C ALA A 111 -0.79 -0.38 16.43
N ILE A 112 -0.73 0.36 15.32
CA ILE A 112 0.07 -0.04 14.16
C ILE A 112 1.56 -0.10 14.51
N GLU A 113 2.02 0.79 15.38
CA GLU A 113 3.40 0.80 15.88
C GLU A 113 3.70 -0.39 16.80
N ASN A 114 2.69 -0.87 17.52
CA ASN A 114 2.80 -2.04 18.39
C ASN A 114 2.91 -3.35 17.60
N PHE A 115 2.38 -3.39 16.38
CA PHE A 115 2.40 -4.56 15.50
C PHE A 115 3.40 -4.44 14.33
N ALA A 116 4.12 -3.31 14.22
CA ALA A 116 5.01 -3.04 13.09
C ALA A 116 6.15 -4.06 12.93
N ASP A 117 6.66 -4.61 14.04
CA ASP A 117 7.73 -5.61 14.08
C ASP A 117 7.36 -6.95 13.43
N GLN A 118 6.07 -7.20 13.20
CA GLN A 118 5.59 -8.37 12.46
C GLN A 118 5.77 -8.24 10.95
N ILE A 119 5.95 -7.01 10.44
CA ILE A 119 5.97 -6.68 9.01
C ILE A 119 7.33 -6.16 8.58
N VAL A 120 7.94 -5.28 9.39
CA VAL A 120 9.19 -4.60 9.08
C VAL A 120 10.21 -4.82 10.20
N GLY A 121 11.48 -4.95 9.85
CA GLY A 121 12.57 -5.14 10.80
C GLY A 121 13.83 -4.35 10.42
N GLY A 122 14.88 -4.48 11.22
CA GLY A 122 16.17 -3.84 10.95
C GLY A 122 16.09 -2.30 10.96
N PRO A 123 16.95 -1.60 10.18
CA PRO A 123 17.07 -0.15 10.22
C PRO A 123 15.76 0.61 9.96
N ALA A 124 14.86 0.06 9.15
CA ALA A 124 13.56 0.68 8.87
C ALA A 124 12.63 0.66 10.10
N LEU A 125 12.61 -0.45 10.85
CA LEU A 125 11.87 -0.54 12.11
C LEU A 125 12.50 0.35 13.19
N ASP A 126 13.83 0.39 13.25
CA ASP A 126 14.56 1.24 14.18
C ASP A 126 14.30 2.73 13.90
N ALA A 127 14.13 3.11 12.64
CA ALA A 127 13.77 4.47 12.22
C ALA A 127 12.34 4.87 12.64
N LEU A 128 11.38 3.94 12.54
CA LEU A 128 10.03 4.13 13.08
C LEU A 128 10.09 4.41 14.58
N TYR A 129 10.76 3.55 15.34
CA TYR A 129 10.84 3.69 16.79
C TYR A 129 11.68 4.89 17.24
N PHE A 130 12.71 5.27 16.49
CA PHE A 130 13.44 6.51 16.70
C PHE A 130 12.50 7.72 16.57
N THR A 131 11.69 7.76 15.52
CA THR A 131 10.73 8.84 15.27
C THR A 131 9.74 8.98 16.42
N ILE A 132 9.15 7.87 16.88
CA ILE A 132 8.18 7.87 17.99
C ILE A 132 8.81 8.36 19.29
N ASP A 133 9.96 7.81 19.67
CA ASP A 133 10.63 8.20 20.91
C ASP A 133 11.05 9.67 20.87
N ARG A 134 11.48 10.16 19.71
CA ARG A 134 11.82 11.59 19.53
C ARG A 134 10.59 12.48 19.64
N CYS A 135 9.46 12.09 19.06
CA CYS A 135 8.18 12.80 19.20
C CYS A 135 7.76 12.85 20.67
N TYR A 136 7.83 11.72 21.38
CA TYR A 136 7.50 11.64 22.80
C TYR A 136 8.42 12.52 23.64
N ASP A 137 9.75 12.46 23.44
CA ASP A 137 10.73 13.24 24.21
C ASP A 137 10.47 14.74 24.11
N LEU A 138 10.11 15.20 22.91
CA LEU A 138 9.80 16.59 22.61
C LEU A 138 8.41 17.02 23.10
N ALA A 139 7.49 16.08 23.41
CA ALA A 139 6.15 16.41 23.89
C ALA A 139 6.15 17.20 25.20
N ILE A 140 5.35 18.28 25.24
CA ILE A 140 5.22 19.14 26.43
C ILE A 140 4.24 18.53 27.44
N PRO A 141 4.39 18.83 28.74
CA PRO A 141 3.47 18.34 29.78
C PRO A 141 2.01 18.75 29.55
N VAL A 142 1.06 17.87 29.93
CA VAL A 142 -0.40 18.08 29.80
C VAL A 142 -0.84 19.42 30.41
N SER A 143 -0.32 19.75 31.59
CA SER A 143 -0.63 20.98 32.32
C SER A 143 -0.29 22.27 31.57
N GLU A 144 0.66 22.22 30.63
CA GLU A 144 1.14 23.40 29.88
C GLU A 144 0.28 23.73 28.66
N HIS A 145 -0.64 22.83 28.25
CA HIS A 145 -1.58 23.07 27.15
C HIS A 145 -2.82 23.89 27.57
N ALA A 146 -3.07 24.07 28.87
CA ALA A 146 -4.26 24.77 29.37
C ALA A 146 -4.28 26.27 29.04
N GLU A 147 -3.11 26.87 28.80
CA GLU A 147 -2.98 28.32 28.58
C GLU A 147 -3.28 28.77 27.14
N THR A 148 -3.32 27.84 26.16
CA THR A 148 -3.42 28.20 24.74
C THR A 148 -4.86 28.35 24.22
N ASN A 149 -5.85 27.66 24.79
CA ASN A 149 -7.25 27.78 24.36
C ASN A 149 -8.28 27.44 25.48
N PRO A 150 -8.73 28.42 26.28
CA PRO A 150 -9.53 28.18 27.48
C PRO A 150 -10.87 27.45 27.24
N LEU A 151 -11.47 27.63 26.04
CA LEU A 151 -12.79 27.09 25.69
C LEU A 151 -12.77 25.59 25.35
N SER A 152 -11.60 25.00 25.14
CA SER A 152 -11.41 23.59 24.77
C SER A 152 -10.39 22.86 25.65
N THR A 153 -9.94 23.48 26.74
CA THR A 153 -8.93 22.96 27.69
C THR A 153 -9.12 21.48 28.04
N ALA A 154 -10.36 21.07 28.36
CA ALA A 154 -10.63 19.69 28.76
C ALA A 154 -10.42 18.66 27.63
N TRP A 155 -10.72 19.04 26.38
CA TRP A 155 -10.45 18.20 25.21
C TRP A 155 -8.97 18.15 24.89
N TYR A 156 -8.28 19.29 24.93
CA TYR A 156 -6.83 19.34 24.68
C TYR A 156 -6.05 18.50 25.68
N GLU A 157 -6.30 18.67 26.98
CA GLU A 157 -5.62 17.87 28.01
C GLU A 157 -5.89 16.37 27.85
N TYR A 158 -7.12 15.99 27.50
CA TYR A 158 -7.48 14.61 27.24
C TYR A 158 -6.71 14.05 26.02
N MET A 159 -6.69 14.75 24.89
CA MET A 159 -5.98 14.30 23.69
C MET A 159 -4.47 14.24 23.90
N THR A 160 -3.85 15.26 24.53
CA THR A 160 -2.43 15.24 24.86
C THR A 160 -2.09 14.04 25.75
N ALA A 161 -2.93 13.74 26.74
CA ALA A 161 -2.70 12.59 27.61
C ALA A 161 -2.81 11.26 26.83
N LEU A 162 -3.72 11.16 25.86
CA LEU A 162 -3.79 10.00 24.97
C LEU A 162 -2.55 9.85 24.10
N VAL A 163 -2.02 10.94 23.53
CA VAL A 163 -0.75 10.94 22.77
C VAL A 163 0.40 10.46 23.65
N HIS A 164 0.57 11.02 24.85
CA HIS A 164 1.63 10.60 25.77
C HIS A 164 1.53 9.12 26.16
N PHE A 165 0.32 8.66 26.44
CA PHE A 165 0.07 7.25 26.74
C PHE A 165 0.34 6.35 25.53
N GLY A 166 -0.06 6.79 24.34
CA GLY A 166 0.27 6.18 23.06
C GLY A 166 1.77 6.04 22.92
N ASP A 167 2.51 7.13 22.78
CA ASP A 167 3.92 7.10 22.38
C ASP A 167 4.84 6.49 23.46
N GLY A 168 4.65 6.86 24.72
CA GLY A 168 5.58 6.54 25.81
C GLY A 168 4.98 5.76 26.98
N GLY A 169 3.67 5.53 27.00
CA GLY A 169 2.97 4.84 28.09
C GLY A 169 2.82 5.65 29.39
N LEU A 170 3.52 6.77 29.54
CA LEU A 170 3.49 7.63 30.71
C LEU A 170 2.97 9.02 30.34
N VAL A 171 2.01 9.53 31.12
CA VAL A 171 1.50 10.88 30.93
C VAL A 171 2.43 11.89 31.60
N LYS A 172 3.00 12.82 30.82
CA LYS A 172 3.82 13.93 31.34
C LYS A 172 2.94 15.04 31.92
N GLY A 173 3.24 15.49 33.13
CA GLY A 173 2.50 16.56 33.81
C GLY A 173 1.19 16.09 34.45
N ASP A 174 0.42 17.03 34.99
CA ASP A 174 -0.87 16.79 35.64
C ASP A 174 -2.03 17.42 34.84
N PHE A 175 -3.25 16.94 35.09
CA PHE A 175 -4.46 17.52 34.50
C PHE A 175 -4.93 18.72 35.32
N THR A 176 -5.24 19.83 34.66
CA THR A 176 -5.91 20.97 35.31
C THR A 176 -7.43 20.83 35.26
N SER A 177 -7.95 20.13 34.25
CA SER A 177 -9.38 19.83 34.10
C SER A 177 -9.75 18.50 34.74
N GLN A 178 -10.61 18.56 35.77
CA GLN A 178 -11.17 17.35 36.38
C GLN A 178 -12.02 16.54 35.39
N ALA A 179 -12.65 17.20 34.40
CA ALA A 179 -13.41 16.51 33.36
C ALA A 179 -12.48 15.71 32.42
N ALA A 180 -11.34 16.30 32.01
CA ALA A 180 -10.32 15.62 31.22
C ALA A 180 -9.75 14.41 31.96
N ARG A 181 -9.42 14.59 33.25
CA ARG A 181 -8.95 13.49 34.10
C ARG A 181 -9.95 12.34 34.18
N ARG A 182 -11.22 12.64 34.51
CA ARG A 182 -12.28 11.62 34.56
C ARG A 182 -12.49 10.91 33.23
N CYS A 183 -12.38 11.63 32.12
CA CYS A 183 -12.49 11.05 30.79
C CYS A 183 -11.34 10.08 30.52
N PHE A 184 -10.10 10.53 30.75
CA PHE A 184 -8.89 9.71 30.61
C PHE A 184 -8.98 8.44 31.45
N ASP A 185 -9.27 8.55 32.75
CA ASP A 185 -9.32 7.39 33.63
C ASP A 185 -10.40 6.37 33.19
N ARG A 186 -11.51 6.83 32.59
CA ARG A 186 -12.59 5.96 32.11
C ARG A 186 -12.29 5.30 30.76
N THR A 187 -11.53 5.94 29.89
CA THR A 187 -11.24 5.43 28.54
C THR A 187 -9.89 4.73 28.43
N ILE A 188 -8.94 4.95 29.35
CA ILE A 188 -7.57 4.42 29.25
C ILE A 188 -7.51 2.89 29.13
N GLY A 189 -8.44 2.17 29.76
CA GLY A 189 -8.56 0.73 29.63
C GLY A 189 -8.96 0.29 28.22
N LEU A 190 -9.88 1.03 27.59
CA LEU A 190 -10.30 0.79 26.21
C LEU A 190 -9.18 1.17 25.22
N VAL A 191 -8.46 2.26 25.47
CA VAL A 191 -7.30 2.68 24.66
C VAL A 191 -6.22 1.60 24.70
N TYR A 192 -5.86 1.11 25.88
CA TYR A 192 -4.90 0.00 26.01
C TYR A 192 -5.37 -1.27 25.30
N GLN A 193 -6.67 -1.58 25.37
CA GLN A 193 -7.26 -2.70 24.64
C GLN A 193 -7.16 -2.50 23.12
N ALA A 194 -7.45 -1.30 22.61
CA ALA A 194 -7.34 -0.99 21.18
C ALA A 194 -5.90 -1.13 20.66
N ILE A 195 -4.91 -0.61 21.41
CA ILE A 195 -3.48 -0.73 21.08
C ILE A 195 -3.03 -2.19 20.92
N ASN A 196 -3.66 -3.11 21.66
CA ASN A 196 -3.34 -4.53 21.66
C ASN A 196 -4.31 -5.38 20.82
N GLU A 197 -5.23 -4.77 20.08
CA GLU A 197 -6.19 -5.48 19.22
C GLU A 197 -5.66 -5.55 17.79
N PRO A 198 -5.32 -6.75 17.26
CA PRO A 198 -4.76 -6.89 15.92
C PRO A 198 -5.79 -6.60 14.81
N ASP A 199 -7.09 -6.77 15.06
CA ASP A 199 -8.14 -6.54 14.08
C ASP A 199 -8.50 -5.05 14.00
N GLY A 200 -8.13 -4.41 12.88
CA GLY A 200 -8.43 -3.00 12.62
C GLY A 200 -9.91 -2.66 12.70
N LYS A 201 -10.79 -3.55 12.27
CA LYS A 201 -12.23 -3.34 12.38
C LYS A 201 -12.69 -3.26 13.83
N LYS A 202 -12.15 -4.13 14.69
CA LYS A 202 -12.46 -4.10 16.12
C LYS A 202 -11.89 -2.86 16.79
N ARG A 203 -10.70 -2.39 16.38
CA ARG A 203 -10.15 -1.11 16.86
C ARG A 203 -11.10 0.05 16.58
N VAL A 204 -11.68 0.13 15.39
CA VAL A 204 -12.65 1.20 15.05
C VAL A 204 -13.88 1.17 15.98
N HIS A 205 -14.40 -0.01 16.34
CA HIS A 205 -15.52 -0.12 17.29
C HIS A 205 -15.13 0.29 18.72
N ILE A 206 -13.90 0.00 19.15
CA ILE A 206 -13.39 0.49 20.44
C ILE A 206 -13.25 2.02 20.39
N ALA A 207 -12.80 2.59 19.27
CA ALA A 207 -12.77 4.03 19.03
C ALA A 207 -14.15 4.67 19.19
N GLU A 208 -15.19 4.02 18.67
CA GLU A 208 -16.58 4.47 18.81
C GLU A 208 -17.02 4.51 20.28
N GLU A 209 -16.68 3.49 21.07
CA GLU A 209 -16.98 3.48 22.51
C GLU A 209 -16.24 4.60 23.28
N ILE A 210 -14.96 4.81 22.96
CA ILE A 210 -14.15 5.90 23.51
C ILE A 210 -14.77 7.25 23.15
N PHE A 211 -15.13 7.44 21.88
CA PHE A 211 -15.76 8.65 21.36
C PHE A 211 -17.08 8.97 22.07
N GLN A 212 -17.98 7.99 22.21
CA GLN A 212 -19.25 8.19 22.92
C GLN A 212 -19.05 8.50 24.40
N THR A 213 -18.03 7.90 25.03
CA THR A 213 -17.67 8.19 26.43
C THR A 213 -17.11 9.60 26.58
N ALA A 214 -16.21 10.01 25.69
CA ALA A 214 -15.61 11.34 25.71
C ALA A 214 -16.64 12.44 25.44
N LEU A 215 -17.55 12.24 24.47
CA LEU A 215 -18.67 13.15 24.24
C LEU A 215 -19.55 13.30 25.49
N ARG A 216 -19.84 12.22 26.21
CA ARG A 216 -20.69 12.27 27.42
C ARG A 216 -20.04 13.07 28.57
N ILE A 217 -18.71 13.03 28.69
CA ILE A 217 -17.98 13.62 29.83
C ILE A 217 -17.52 15.05 29.54
N LEU A 218 -17.07 15.33 28.32
CA LEU A 218 -16.38 16.56 27.95
C LEU A 218 -17.27 17.57 27.20
N THR A 219 -18.55 17.25 26.92
CA THR A 219 -19.48 18.21 26.28
C THR A 219 -19.57 19.54 27.02
N PRO A 220 -19.62 20.69 26.30
CA PRO A 220 -19.86 20.83 24.85
C PRO A 220 -18.59 20.88 23.97
N ILE A 221 -18.73 20.56 22.68
CA ILE A 221 -17.65 20.56 21.65
C ILE A 221 -17.58 21.85 20.81
N ASN A 222 -18.22 22.94 21.29
CA ASN A 222 -18.38 24.17 20.52
C ASN A 222 -17.03 24.76 20.11
N GLY A 223 -16.77 24.80 18.80
CA GLY A 223 -15.52 25.33 18.24
C GLY A 223 -14.42 24.29 18.05
N TRP A 224 -14.74 22.99 18.13
CA TRP A 224 -13.81 21.92 17.77
C TRP A 224 -13.30 22.07 16.33
N ASN A 225 -11.98 21.90 16.18
CA ASN A 225 -11.26 21.90 14.92
C ASN A 225 -10.01 21.02 15.08
N ALA A 226 -10.01 19.83 14.48
CA ALA A 226 -8.91 18.87 14.57
C ALA A 226 -7.62 19.42 13.95
N SER A 227 -7.70 20.19 12.86
CA SER A 227 -6.53 20.79 12.24
C SER A 227 -5.82 21.76 13.19
N LEU A 228 -6.58 22.58 13.93
CA LEU A 228 -6.02 23.47 14.95
C LEU A 228 -5.43 22.66 16.11
N CYS A 229 -6.17 21.68 16.63
CA CYS A 229 -5.74 20.84 17.74
C CYS A 229 -4.45 20.06 17.42
N MET A 230 -4.40 19.37 16.28
CA MET A 230 -3.23 18.64 15.82
C MET A 230 -2.07 19.58 15.53
N SER A 231 -2.29 20.74 14.89
CA SER A 231 -1.23 21.73 14.68
C SER A 231 -0.68 22.27 15.99
N ASP A 232 -1.52 22.46 17.01
CA ASP A 232 -1.09 22.89 18.34
C ASP A 232 -0.35 21.78 19.07
N LEU A 233 -0.78 20.51 18.97
CA LEU A 233 -0.07 19.34 19.52
C LEU A 233 1.32 19.17 18.88
N THR A 234 1.41 19.29 17.55
CA THR A 234 2.68 19.24 16.80
C THR A 234 3.56 20.48 17.04
N ASN A 235 2.98 21.66 17.27
CA ASN A 235 3.73 22.88 17.60
C ASN A 235 4.17 22.91 19.07
N ALA A 236 3.38 22.31 19.95
CA ALA A 236 3.61 22.20 21.38
C ALA A 236 4.79 21.28 21.68
N THR A 237 4.86 20.11 21.04
CA THR A 237 6.09 19.29 21.03
C THR A 237 7.31 20.08 20.50
N GLY A 238 7.09 21.14 19.71
CA GLY A 238 8.15 22.04 19.24
C GLY A 238 8.50 23.22 20.15
N LYS A 239 7.67 23.66 21.11
CA LYS A 239 7.85 24.95 21.82
C LYS A 239 8.85 24.88 22.99
N ARG A 240 10.14 24.65 22.71
CA ARG A 240 11.22 25.19 23.55
C ARG A 240 12.41 25.66 22.72
N SER A 241 12.51 26.98 22.58
CA SER A 241 13.78 27.69 22.39
C SER A 241 14.14 28.28 23.74
N THR A 242 15.02 27.61 24.49
CA THR A 242 15.71 28.21 25.64
C THR A 242 17.07 27.54 25.79
N ASN A 243 18.13 28.37 25.83
CA ASN A 243 19.51 28.02 26.18
C ASN A 243 19.63 27.05 27.35
N GLY A 244 19.57 25.76 27.07
CA GLY A 244 20.08 24.71 27.91
C GLY A 244 21.02 23.88 27.05
N ASN A 245 22.25 23.68 27.51
CA ASN A 245 23.09 22.57 27.05
C ASN A 245 22.38 21.26 27.41
N GLY A 246 21.31 20.92 26.70
CA GLY A 246 20.71 19.61 26.75
C GLY A 246 21.63 18.68 25.97
N GLU A 247 22.58 18.07 26.67
CA GLU A 247 23.24 16.87 26.15
C GLU A 247 22.14 15.93 25.64
N GLY A 248 22.23 15.57 24.36
CA GLY A 248 21.24 14.75 23.67
C GLY A 248 20.94 13.53 24.52
N ARG A 249 19.71 13.46 25.03
CA ARG A 249 19.27 12.28 25.77
C ARG A 249 19.21 11.13 24.77
N LYS A 250 19.99 10.12 25.12
CA LYS A 250 20.31 8.93 24.37
C LYS A 250 19.08 8.00 24.35
N ALA A 251 18.57 7.67 23.16
CA ALA A 251 17.47 6.73 22.97
C ALA A 251 17.91 5.30 23.30
N ALA A 252 17.19 4.59 24.17
CA ALA A 252 17.62 3.32 24.74
C ALA A 252 17.86 2.18 23.71
N ASN A 253 19.02 1.50 23.76
CA ASN A 253 19.28 0.22 23.09
C ASN A 253 18.34 -0.90 23.58
N VAL A 254 17.92 -1.75 22.64
CA VAL A 254 18.33 -3.15 22.61
C VAL A 254 18.58 -3.46 21.14
N SER A 255 19.54 -4.32 20.85
CA SER A 255 19.84 -4.91 19.53
C SER A 255 18.68 -5.75 18.94
N ASP A 256 17.44 -5.44 19.30
CA ASP A 256 16.25 -6.22 19.07
C ASP A 256 15.05 -5.26 19.17
N SER A 257 14.71 -4.61 18.06
CA SER A 257 13.63 -3.61 18.01
C SER A 257 12.30 -4.18 18.52
N SER A 258 12.08 -5.50 18.39
CA SER A 258 10.94 -6.22 18.97
C SER A 258 10.78 -5.98 20.49
N LYS A 259 11.87 -5.83 21.24
CA LYS A 259 11.82 -5.56 22.69
C LYS A 259 11.41 -4.12 23.01
N ARG A 260 11.49 -3.18 22.06
CA ARG A 260 11.12 -1.77 22.25
C ARG A 260 9.60 -1.58 22.24
N SER A 261 8.88 -2.28 21.36
CA SER A 261 7.41 -2.32 21.41
C SER A 261 6.93 -2.96 22.71
N GLU A 262 7.51 -4.10 23.10
CA GLU A 262 7.18 -4.80 24.34
C GLU A 262 7.39 -3.94 25.59
N ARG A 263 8.52 -3.21 25.68
CA ARG A 263 8.79 -2.28 26.78
C ARG A 263 7.76 -1.15 26.86
N ARG A 264 7.42 -0.52 25.74
CA ARG A 264 6.38 0.52 25.70
C ARG A 264 5.03 -0.05 26.12
N ASN A 265 4.69 -1.25 25.65
CA ASN A 265 3.45 -1.91 26.03
C ASN A 265 3.42 -2.29 27.52
N LYS A 266 4.55 -2.72 28.10
CA LYS A 266 4.71 -2.94 29.55
C LYS A 266 4.52 -1.64 30.33
N ALA A 267 5.12 -0.53 29.88
CA ALA A 267 4.95 0.79 30.49
C ALA A 267 3.48 1.27 30.44
N ARG A 268 2.82 1.14 29.28
CA ARG A 268 1.38 1.43 29.11
C ARG A 268 0.53 0.62 30.10
N LYS A 269 0.81 -0.69 30.25
CA LYS A 269 0.09 -1.56 31.19
C LYS A 269 0.26 -1.11 32.64
N GLN A 270 1.50 -0.87 33.08
CA GLN A 270 1.79 -0.43 34.44
C GLN A 270 1.14 0.93 34.77
N SER A 271 1.21 1.87 33.82
CA SER A 271 0.59 3.18 33.92
C SER A 271 -0.94 3.08 34.03
N MET A 272 -1.57 2.28 33.18
CA MET A 272 -3.02 2.03 33.21
C MET A 272 -3.48 1.36 34.52
N GLU A 273 -2.75 0.36 35.02
CA GLU A 273 -3.05 -0.28 36.30
C GLU A 273 -2.91 0.69 37.48
N LYS A 274 -1.88 1.55 37.46
CA LYS A 274 -1.67 2.60 38.46
C LYS A 274 -2.82 3.60 38.49
N GLU A 275 -3.27 4.07 37.32
CA GLU A 275 -4.41 5.00 37.23
C GLU A 275 -5.73 4.35 37.62
N LYS A 276 -5.97 3.09 37.25
CA LYS A 276 -7.14 2.33 37.72
C LYS A 276 -7.18 2.17 39.23
N ARG A 277 -6.04 1.91 39.88
CA ARG A 277 -5.95 1.82 41.35
C ARG A 277 -6.29 3.17 42.00
N LYS A 278 -5.68 4.27 41.53
CA LYS A 278 -5.99 5.62 42.03
C LYS A 278 -7.48 5.95 41.92
N MET A 279 -8.14 5.58 40.82
CA MET A 279 -9.59 5.78 40.67
C MET A 279 -10.39 4.94 41.67
N GLN A 280 -10.03 3.67 41.88
CA GLN A 280 -10.71 2.81 42.84
C GLN A 280 -10.56 3.32 44.28
N ASP A 281 -9.37 3.81 44.62
CA ASP A 281 -9.09 4.39 45.94
C ASP A 281 -9.91 5.68 46.16
N GLN A 282 -9.95 6.58 45.16
CA GLN A 282 -10.80 7.78 45.21
C GLN A 282 -12.29 7.46 45.34
N LEU A 283 -12.80 6.45 44.61
CA LEU A 283 -14.18 6.01 44.73
C LEU A 283 -14.50 5.39 46.09
N ARG A 284 -13.52 4.72 46.73
CA ARG A 284 -13.67 4.19 48.10
C ARG A 284 -13.68 5.32 49.13
N GLU A 285 -12.80 6.32 48.98
CA GLU A 285 -12.77 7.52 49.81
C GLU A 285 -14.07 8.32 49.70
N ASP A 286 -14.57 8.56 48.47
CA ASP A 286 -15.83 9.26 48.21
C ASP A 286 -17.06 8.49 48.71
N ALA A 287 -17.00 7.14 48.69
CA ALA A 287 -18.03 6.28 49.26
C ALA A 287 -17.97 6.17 50.80
N GLY A 288 -16.99 6.81 51.46
CA GLY A 288 -16.80 6.76 52.90
C GLY A 288 -16.34 5.40 53.43
N ILE A 289 -15.80 4.53 52.56
CA ILE A 289 -15.28 3.22 52.93
C ILE A 289 -13.82 3.39 53.32
N THR A 290 -13.58 3.68 54.60
CA THR A 290 -12.25 3.62 55.19
C THR A 290 -11.98 2.19 55.63
N ASP A 291 -10.95 1.54 55.05
CA ASP A 291 -10.41 0.32 55.64
C ASP A 291 -9.87 0.68 57.02
N LYS A 292 -10.62 0.31 58.07
CA LYS A 292 -10.02 0.21 59.39
C LYS A 292 -9.01 -0.92 59.31
N GLN A 293 -7.73 -0.56 59.26
CA GLN A 293 -6.64 -1.46 59.64
C GLN A 293 -6.93 -1.96 61.07
N GLU A 294 -7.39 -3.20 61.19
CA GLU A 294 -7.12 -3.99 62.38
C GLU A 294 -5.76 -4.66 62.16
N ASP A 295 -4.73 -4.11 62.80
CA ASP A 295 -3.46 -4.80 62.97
C ASP A 295 -3.68 -6.08 63.82
N PRO A 296 -2.95 -7.16 63.54
CA PRO A 296 -3.10 -8.42 64.25
C PRO A 296 -2.28 -8.39 65.54
N GLU A 297 -2.94 -8.51 66.71
CA GLU A 297 -2.26 -8.92 67.94
C GLU A 297 -2.93 -10.13 68.59
N GLU A 298 -2.04 -11.04 68.98
CA GLU A 298 -2.21 -12.37 69.52
C GLU A 298 -2.87 -12.37 70.92
N GLY A 299 -3.62 -13.43 71.25
CA GLY A 299 -3.98 -13.68 72.65
C GLY A 299 -5.11 -14.66 72.95
N GLU A 300 -4.77 -15.95 72.96
CA GLU A 300 -5.27 -17.00 73.87
C GLU A 300 -6.74 -17.49 73.87
N SER A 301 -6.87 -18.69 73.28
CA SER A 301 -7.42 -19.93 73.88
C SER A 301 -8.85 -19.97 74.45
N LEU A 302 -9.71 -20.82 73.88
CA LEU A 302 -9.97 -22.19 74.34
C LEU A 302 -11.19 -22.82 73.64
N ASP A 303 -10.97 -24.06 73.21
CA ASP A 303 -11.89 -25.20 73.22
C ASP A 303 -13.11 -25.34 72.28
N ALA A 304 -12.98 -26.40 71.47
CA ALA A 304 -13.88 -27.54 71.33
C ALA A 304 -14.91 -27.61 70.17
N LYS A 305 -14.56 -28.50 69.22
CA LYS A 305 -15.35 -29.62 68.67
C LYS A 305 -16.75 -29.34 68.11
N ASN A 306 -16.88 -29.47 66.78
CA ASN A 306 -17.55 -30.58 66.06
C ASN A 306 -18.09 -30.13 64.69
N SER A 307 -17.81 -30.93 63.65
CA SER A 307 -18.51 -30.94 62.35
C SER A 307 -19.90 -31.64 62.45
N PRO A 308 -20.61 -31.94 61.36
CA PRO A 308 -21.30 -31.08 60.37
C PRO A 308 -22.78 -31.51 60.14
N GLY A 309 -23.52 -30.81 59.26
CA GLY A 309 -24.84 -31.23 58.72
C GLY A 309 -26.03 -30.48 59.35
N THR A 310 -27.15 -30.19 58.69
CA THR A 310 -27.83 -30.77 57.53
C THR A 310 -29.01 -29.86 57.13
N ALA A 311 -29.43 -29.94 55.86
CA ALA A 311 -30.79 -29.82 55.28
C ALA A 311 -31.73 -28.70 55.83
N GLY A 312 -32.28 -27.80 55.02
CA GLY A 312 -33.03 -28.06 53.79
C GLY A 312 -34.51 -27.86 54.11
N ASP A 313 -35.17 -26.91 53.44
CA ASP A 313 -36.60 -27.04 53.14
C ASP A 313 -37.00 -26.07 52.01
N GLU A 314 -37.65 -26.65 51.01
CA GLU A 314 -38.26 -26.04 49.85
C GLU A 314 -39.66 -25.51 50.20
N ALA A 315 -40.12 -24.46 49.53
CA ALA A 315 -41.55 -24.31 49.22
C ALA A 315 -41.78 -23.30 48.09
N GLU A 316 -42.36 -23.83 47.01
CA GLU A 316 -42.99 -23.14 45.88
C GLU A 316 -44.04 -22.12 46.32
N THR A 317 -44.33 -21.11 45.50
CA THR A 317 -45.63 -21.04 44.79
C THR A 317 -45.73 -19.85 43.82
N GLU A 318 -46.52 -20.12 42.79
CA GLU A 318 -46.75 -19.37 41.56
C GLU A 318 -47.69 -18.13 41.68
N LYS A 319 -47.62 -17.32 40.61
CA LYS A 319 -48.74 -16.87 39.73
C LYS A 319 -49.52 -15.56 39.96
N LYS A 320 -49.67 -14.93 38.77
CA LYS A 320 -50.78 -14.11 38.20
C LYS A 320 -50.86 -12.65 38.68
N ALA A 321 -51.32 -11.67 37.91
CA ALA A 321 -51.67 -11.44 36.48
C ALA A 321 -52.08 -9.94 36.42
N SER A 322 -51.98 -9.16 35.34
CA SER A 322 -52.98 -9.03 34.25
C SER A 322 -52.60 -7.78 33.43
N THR A 323 -52.45 -7.78 32.09
CA THR A 323 -53.43 -7.68 30.99
C THR A 323 -54.07 -6.30 30.75
N MET A 324 -53.88 -5.73 29.54
CA MET A 324 -54.92 -5.27 28.59
C MET A 324 -54.23 -4.87 27.25
N THR A 325 -54.39 -5.62 26.12
CA THR A 325 -55.39 -5.52 25.01
C THR A 325 -55.35 -4.20 24.22
N GLN A 326 -55.41 -4.11 22.88
CA GLN A 326 -55.94 -4.95 21.78
C GLN A 326 -55.29 -4.45 20.45
N ALA A 327 -54.87 -5.31 19.49
CA ALA A 327 -55.62 -5.88 18.34
C ALA A 327 -55.85 -4.86 17.20
N GLU A 328 -55.79 -5.16 15.89
CA GLU A 328 -56.14 -6.36 15.10
C GLU A 328 -55.56 -6.18 13.67
N SER A 329 -54.95 -7.20 13.05
CA SER A 329 -55.49 -8.12 12.02
C SER A 329 -55.51 -7.57 10.58
N GLY A 330 -55.39 -8.38 9.51
CA GLY A 330 -55.71 -9.80 9.42
C GLY A 330 -54.99 -10.55 8.30
N ALA A 331 -55.20 -11.86 8.37
CA ALA A 331 -54.70 -12.94 7.55
C ALA A 331 -55.64 -13.26 6.39
N ASP A 332 -55.19 -14.16 5.50
CA ASP A 332 -55.88 -15.32 4.92
C ASP A 332 -55.12 -15.74 3.65
N ASP A 333 -55.14 -16.96 3.11
CA ASP A 333 -55.27 -18.34 3.57
C ASP A 333 -55.01 -19.22 2.31
N ALA A 334 -54.69 -20.49 2.53
CA ALA A 334 -54.98 -21.66 1.69
C ALA A 334 -54.26 -21.97 0.35
N SER A 335 -53.65 -23.17 0.37
CA SER A 335 -53.87 -24.31 -0.56
C SER A 335 -53.13 -24.39 -1.91
N GLY A 336 -52.39 -25.51 -2.10
CA GLY A 336 -52.59 -26.36 -3.30
C GLY A 336 -51.37 -26.98 -3.99
N THR A 337 -51.22 -28.30 -3.81
CA THR A 337 -50.84 -29.34 -4.82
C THR A 337 -49.40 -29.50 -5.36
N VAL A 338 -48.94 -30.76 -5.27
CA VAL A 338 -47.82 -31.44 -5.97
C VAL A 338 -48.25 -31.81 -7.41
N PRO A 339 -47.34 -32.13 -8.37
CA PRO A 339 -46.86 -33.53 -8.50
C PRO A 339 -45.38 -33.71 -8.92
N GLU A 340 -44.89 -34.93 -8.67
CA GLU A 340 -43.66 -35.56 -9.15
C GLU A 340 -43.62 -35.75 -10.69
N GLU A 341 -42.40 -35.86 -11.25
CA GLU A 341 -41.95 -36.87 -12.25
C GLU A 341 -40.41 -36.80 -12.30
N THR A 342 -39.67 -37.78 -11.78
CA THR A 342 -39.14 -39.04 -12.38
C THR A 342 -38.03 -38.93 -13.45
N THR A 343 -36.93 -39.60 -13.11
CA THR A 343 -36.06 -40.47 -13.93
C THR A 343 -35.02 -39.88 -14.90
N GLY A 344 -33.76 -40.30 -14.69
CA GLY A 344 -32.66 -40.18 -15.65
C GLY A 344 -31.30 -40.57 -15.06
N GLN A 345 -31.03 -41.87 -15.05
CA GLN A 345 -29.83 -42.56 -14.53
C GLN A 345 -28.52 -42.31 -15.31
N SER A 346 -27.41 -42.60 -14.61
CA SER A 346 -26.16 -43.26 -15.10
C SER A 346 -25.12 -42.34 -15.79
N ALA A 347 -23.80 -42.45 -15.63
CA ALA A 347 -22.83 -43.39 -15.02
C ALA A 347 -21.58 -42.57 -14.61
N GLY A 348 -20.86 -42.92 -13.54
CA GLY A 348 -19.62 -43.72 -13.59
C GLY A 348 -18.40 -42.79 -13.45
N ILE A 349 -17.84 -42.58 -12.27
CA ILE A 349 -16.82 -43.40 -11.56
C ILE A 349 -15.69 -43.87 -12.49
N SER A 350 -14.50 -43.30 -12.28
CA SER A 350 -13.23 -44.04 -12.25
C SER A 350 -12.16 -43.16 -11.60
N GLU A 351 -12.04 -43.26 -10.28
CA GLU A 351 -10.75 -43.13 -9.58
C GLU A 351 -10.24 -44.56 -9.37
N GLU A 352 -9.00 -44.81 -9.80
CA GLU A 352 -8.16 -45.96 -9.44
C GLU A 352 -6.72 -45.42 -9.51
N SER A 353 -6.02 -45.31 -8.37
CA SER A 353 -5.14 -46.35 -7.76
C SER A 353 -3.81 -46.44 -8.53
N SER A 354 -2.63 -46.64 -7.95
CA SER A 354 -2.22 -47.55 -6.85
C SER A 354 -0.69 -47.32 -6.65
N GLU A 355 -0.18 -47.29 -5.41
CA GLU A 355 0.70 -48.34 -4.80
C GLU A 355 2.16 -48.37 -5.31
N THR A 356 3.25 -48.70 -4.61
CA THR A 356 3.67 -48.98 -3.21
C THR A 356 5.20 -49.22 -3.25
N ASP A 357 5.88 -49.01 -2.12
CA ASP A 357 7.03 -49.77 -1.55
C ASP A 357 8.30 -50.10 -2.38
N THR A 358 9.49 -49.75 -1.86
CA THR A 358 10.36 -50.63 -1.01
C THR A 358 11.81 -50.12 -0.88
N ASN A 359 12.38 -50.36 0.30
CA ASN A 359 13.79 -50.25 0.73
C ASN A 359 14.78 -51.11 -0.07
N GLN A 360 16.04 -50.62 -0.22
CA GLN A 360 17.27 -51.45 -0.14
C GLN A 360 18.48 -50.68 0.41
N ASN A 361 19.35 -51.43 1.11
CA ASN A 361 20.49 -51.06 1.97
C ASN A 361 21.86 -50.96 1.27
N HIS A 362 22.82 -50.30 1.97
CA HIS A 362 24.30 -50.54 2.07
C HIS A 362 25.19 -50.33 0.81
N THR A 363 26.43 -49.81 0.83
CA THR A 363 27.58 -49.89 1.79
C THR A 363 28.75 -48.95 1.38
N GLY A 364 29.53 -48.44 2.37
CA GLY A 364 31.00 -48.11 2.38
C GLY A 364 31.49 -46.85 1.62
N GLY A 365 32.44 -46.02 2.07
CA GLY A 365 33.43 -45.93 3.19
C GLY A 365 34.49 -44.88 2.73
N GLU A 366 34.89 -43.88 3.51
CA GLU A 366 36.18 -43.73 4.27
C GLU A 366 36.19 -42.24 4.78
N ASP A 367 36.21 -41.96 6.10
CA ASP A 367 37.38 -41.72 7.01
C ASP A 367 37.98 -40.27 6.87
N GLU A 368 38.30 -39.43 7.87
CA GLU A 368 38.69 -39.59 9.29
C GLU A 368 38.51 -38.29 10.16
N ASN A 369 38.60 -38.48 11.50
CA ASN A 369 39.10 -37.60 12.61
C ASN A 369 38.13 -36.59 13.28
N GLU A 370 37.51 -36.93 14.43
CA GLU A 370 38.00 -36.89 15.86
C GLU A 370 38.25 -35.46 16.37
N GLU A 371 37.82 -34.94 17.53
CA GLU A 371 37.18 -35.36 18.81
C GLU A 371 36.96 -34.02 19.62
N PRO A 372 36.53 -33.95 20.90
CA PRO A 372 35.50 -34.70 21.65
C PRO A 372 34.59 -33.79 22.53
N ILE A 373 33.53 -34.41 23.07
CA ILE A 373 32.75 -33.96 24.24
C ILE A 373 33.15 -34.84 25.44
N PRO A 374 33.17 -34.31 26.67
CA PRO A 374 32.77 -35.05 27.87
C PRO A 374 31.56 -34.36 28.53
N GLY A 375 30.53 -35.02 29.07
CA GLY A 375 30.46 -36.33 29.67
C GLY A 375 29.74 -36.21 31.03
N ASP A 376 28.42 -36.33 30.98
CA ASP A 376 27.39 -36.64 31.99
C ASP A 376 27.81 -37.03 33.43
N LYS A 377 27.07 -36.52 34.46
CA LYS A 377 26.52 -37.32 35.59
C LYS A 377 25.31 -36.67 36.27
N SER A 378 24.20 -37.41 36.20
CA SER A 378 22.96 -37.45 37.00
C SER A 378 22.97 -37.01 38.48
N GLY A 379 21.85 -36.45 38.96
CA GLY A 379 21.38 -36.68 40.35
C GLY A 379 20.36 -35.72 40.97
N LYS A 380 19.09 -36.13 40.96
CA LYS A 380 17.99 -35.90 41.94
C LYS A 380 17.27 -34.54 42.02
N GLU A 381 15.94 -34.67 41.89
CA GLU A 381 14.91 -33.71 42.29
C GLU A 381 15.00 -33.31 43.77
N GLN A 382 14.80 -32.02 44.05
CA GLN A 382 14.05 -31.58 45.21
C GLN A 382 13.41 -30.22 44.93
N ARG A 383 12.08 -30.17 44.97
CA ARG A 383 11.29 -28.94 45.00
C ARG A 383 11.59 -28.22 46.32
N ASP A 384 11.90 -26.93 46.24
CA ASP A 384 11.58 -26.01 47.32
C ASP A 384 11.16 -24.66 46.75
N LEU A 385 9.91 -24.32 47.07
CA LEU A 385 9.31 -23.01 46.88
C LEU A 385 9.84 -22.14 48.02
N THR A 386 10.57 -21.08 47.70
CA THR A 386 10.55 -19.74 48.35
C THR A 386 11.91 -19.07 48.16
N SER A 387 11.95 -18.04 47.31
CA SER A 387 12.80 -16.87 47.57
C SER A 387 12.37 -15.75 46.64
N LYS A 388 12.07 -14.60 47.24
CA LYS A 388 11.73 -13.31 46.63
C LYS A 388 12.63 -13.00 45.43
N ASP A 389 12.04 -12.89 44.24
CA ASP A 389 12.63 -12.15 43.14
C ASP A 389 12.56 -10.66 43.49
N MET A 390 13.62 -10.17 44.12
CA MET A 390 13.97 -8.76 44.01
C MET A 390 14.47 -8.58 42.58
N GLU A 391 13.64 -7.97 41.73
CA GLU A 391 14.06 -7.51 40.41
C GLU A 391 15.28 -6.59 40.59
N ASP A 392 16.41 -7.04 40.04
CA ASP A 392 17.63 -6.24 39.86
C ASP A 392 17.26 -5.02 38.99
N PRO A 393 17.80 -3.81 39.22
CA PRO A 393 17.50 -2.66 38.38
C PRO A 393 17.99 -2.96 36.97
N GLU A 394 17.07 -3.10 36.00
CA GLU A 394 17.43 -3.17 34.58
C GLU A 394 18.36 -1.98 34.26
N ALA A 395 19.61 -2.28 33.92
CA ALA A 395 20.59 -1.28 33.54
C ALA A 395 20.05 -0.45 32.37
N GLU A 396 20.12 0.88 32.48
CA GLU A 396 19.76 1.79 31.39
C GLU A 396 20.55 1.43 30.13
N PRO A 397 19.90 1.16 29.00
CA PRO A 397 20.63 0.69 27.82
C PRO A 397 21.40 1.84 27.15
N GLU A 398 22.62 1.56 26.68
CA GLU A 398 23.40 2.46 25.82
C GLU A 398 22.58 2.90 24.60
N ALA A 399 22.80 4.06 23.99
CA ALA A 399 21.95 4.48 22.85
C ALA A 399 22.50 4.09 21.48
N ILE A 400 21.57 3.82 20.56
CA ILE A 400 21.88 3.83 19.12
C ILE A 400 22.28 5.26 18.78
N ASP A 401 23.49 5.41 18.31
CA ASP A 401 24.00 6.66 17.78
C ASP A 401 23.24 7.01 16.48
N PRO A 402 22.58 8.18 16.38
CA PRO A 402 21.84 8.59 15.19
C PRO A 402 22.69 8.60 13.92
N GLU A 403 23.98 8.85 14.01
CA GLU A 403 24.87 8.77 12.85
C GLU A 403 24.96 7.33 12.34
N THR A 404 25.19 6.37 13.24
CA THR A 404 25.23 4.94 12.91
C THR A 404 23.94 4.44 12.27
N LEU A 405 22.76 4.82 12.80
CA LEU A 405 21.47 4.40 12.21
C LEU A 405 21.23 5.05 10.84
N ALA A 406 21.61 6.32 10.68
CA ALA A 406 21.51 6.99 9.39
C ALA A 406 22.42 6.33 8.35
N GLU A 407 23.64 5.92 8.71
CA GLU A 407 24.53 5.16 7.83
C GLU A 407 23.95 3.80 7.43
N GLN A 408 23.33 3.08 8.36
CA GLN A 408 22.65 1.81 8.07
C GLN A 408 21.46 1.99 7.12
N LEU A 409 20.70 3.08 7.28
CA LEU A 409 19.61 3.43 6.37
C LEU A 409 20.13 3.80 4.98
N ASP A 410 21.22 4.56 4.90
CA ASP A 410 21.83 4.94 3.64
C ASP A 410 22.35 3.68 2.89
N GLN A 411 22.98 2.73 3.60
CA GLN A 411 23.38 1.42 3.04
C GLN A 411 22.18 0.57 2.59
N LEU A 412 21.10 0.55 3.37
CA LEU A 412 19.86 -0.12 3.00
C LEU A 412 19.31 0.48 1.70
N MET A 413 19.26 1.81 1.60
CA MET A 413 18.78 2.52 0.42
C MET A 413 19.64 2.21 -0.81
N GLU A 414 20.97 2.26 -0.69
CA GLU A 414 21.90 1.89 -1.77
C GLU A 414 21.68 0.45 -2.25
N SER A 415 21.43 -0.50 -1.33
CA SER A 415 21.17 -1.89 -1.70
C SER A 415 19.90 -2.06 -2.55
N TYR A 416 18.86 -1.26 -2.29
CA TYR A 416 17.65 -1.25 -3.10
C TYR A 416 17.87 -0.59 -4.46
N GLU A 417 18.67 0.46 -4.54
CA GLU A 417 19.08 1.06 -5.82
C GLU A 417 19.83 0.05 -6.68
N ASP A 418 20.81 -0.64 -6.10
CA ASP A 418 21.64 -1.64 -6.76
C ASP A 418 20.82 -2.84 -7.25
N THR A 419 19.91 -3.34 -6.42
CA THR A 419 19.02 -4.46 -6.78
C THR A 419 18.07 -4.05 -7.91
N CYS A 420 17.56 -2.82 -7.90
CA CYS A 420 16.70 -2.29 -8.94
C CYS A 420 17.44 -2.02 -10.26
N GLY A 421 18.72 -1.62 -10.19
CA GLY A 421 19.57 -1.34 -11.36
C GLY A 421 20.11 -2.61 -12.01
N LYS A 422 20.60 -3.57 -11.22
CA LYS A 422 21.25 -4.81 -11.70
C LYS A 422 20.22 -5.85 -12.22
N SER A 423 19.09 -6.03 -11.53
CA SER A 423 18.03 -6.96 -11.99
C SER A 423 17.39 -6.52 -13.30
N ALA A 424 17.08 -5.23 -13.44
CA ALA A 424 16.42 -4.70 -14.64
C ALA A 424 17.28 -4.84 -15.90
N GLY A 425 18.61 -4.65 -15.82
CA GLY A 425 19.51 -4.77 -16.97
C GLY A 425 19.70 -6.21 -17.47
N GLN A 426 19.88 -7.17 -16.56
CA GLN A 426 20.06 -8.59 -16.90
C GLN A 426 18.75 -9.28 -17.32
N GLU A 427 17.62 -8.94 -16.70
CA GLU A 427 16.32 -9.48 -17.10
C GLU A 427 15.91 -9.04 -18.51
N ILE A 428 16.18 -7.78 -18.86
CA ILE A 428 15.83 -7.24 -20.17
C ILE A 428 16.66 -7.91 -21.27
N THR A 429 17.98 -8.01 -21.10
CA THR A 429 18.86 -8.67 -22.08
C THR A 429 18.53 -10.16 -22.22
N THR A 430 18.12 -10.82 -21.14
CA THR A 430 17.63 -12.21 -21.20
C THR A 430 16.32 -12.30 -21.97
N ALA A 431 15.36 -11.41 -21.69
CA ALA A 431 14.07 -11.38 -22.38
C ALA A 431 14.20 -11.09 -23.89
N MET A 432 15.11 -10.20 -24.29
CA MET A 432 15.45 -9.92 -25.69
C MET A 432 15.98 -11.19 -26.39
N ASN A 433 17.01 -11.82 -25.82
CA ASN A 433 17.60 -13.05 -26.37
C ASN A 433 16.60 -14.20 -26.49
N GLU A 434 15.69 -14.36 -25.51
CA GLU A 434 14.67 -15.38 -25.57
C GLU A 434 13.57 -15.06 -26.59
N ALA A 435 13.19 -13.79 -26.77
CA ALA A 435 12.27 -13.40 -27.84
C ALA A 435 12.81 -13.78 -29.22
N VAL A 436 14.11 -13.57 -29.46
CA VAL A 436 14.78 -13.99 -30.71
C VAL A 436 14.69 -15.50 -30.91
N LYS A 437 14.97 -16.29 -29.87
CA LYS A 437 14.89 -17.76 -29.92
C LYS A 437 13.47 -18.25 -30.22
N GLU A 438 12.46 -17.67 -29.58
CA GLU A 438 11.06 -18.02 -29.80
C GLU A 438 10.60 -17.73 -31.23
N ILE A 439 11.02 -16.60 -31.81
CA ILE A 439 10.71 -16.28 -33.21
C ILE A 439 11.37 -17.30 -34.14
N ALA A 440 12.65 -17.61 -33.93
CA ALA A 440 13.37 -18.58 -34.76
C ALA A 440 12.74 -19.99 -34.67
N ALA A 441 12.25 -20.38 -33.50
CA ALA A 441 11.60 -21.67 -33.27
C ALA A 441 10.20 -21.75 -33.91
N ASN A 442 9.38 -20.71 -33.73
CA ASN A 442 7.97 -20.72 -34.13
C ASN A 442 7.75 -20.26 -35.58
N HIS A 443 8.70 -19.52 -36.16
CA HIS A 443 8.60 -18.96 -37.49
C HIS A 443 9.85 -19.28 -38.33
N LYS A 444 9.86 -20.46 -38.96
CA LYS A 444 10.96 -20.93 -39.82
C LYS A 444 11.40 -19.94 -40.91
N GLN A 445 10.50 -19.07 -41.37
CA GLN A 445 10.82 -18.03 -42.36
C GLN A 445 11.73 -16.91 -41.81
N PHE A 446 11.93 -16.85 -40.48
CA PHE A 446 12.80 -15.91 -39.79
C PHE A 446 13.97 -16.59 -39.07
N SER A 447 14.20 -17.90 -39.29
CA SER A 447 15.28 -18.64 -38.61
C SER A 447 16.67 -18.12 -38.97
N ASP A 448 16.81 -17.56 -40.17
CA ASP A 448 18.08 -17.06 -40.70
C ASP A 448 18.26 -15.55 -40.42
N VAL A 449 17.29 -14.91 -39.75
CA VAL A 449 17.36 -13.50 -39.37
C VAL A 449 18.25 -13.37 -38.14
N ILE A 450 19.29 -12.55 -38.26
CA ILE A 450 20.15 -12.15 -37.14
C ILE A 450 19.68 -10.76 -36.70
N PRO A 451 18.94 -10.65 -35.58
CA PRO A 451 18.60 -9.35 -35.01
C PRO A 451 19.83 -8.74 -34.35
N ASP A 452 19.96 -7.42 -34.50
CA ASP A 452 20.92 -6.60 -33.79
C ASP A 452 20.14 -5.72 -32.81
N ASP A 453 20.11 -6.15 -31.55
CA ASP A 453 19.37 -5.48 -30.47
C ASP A 453 20.28 -4.42 -29.84
N ILE A 454 20.04 -3.15 -30.19
CA ILE A 454 20.88 -2.02 -29.78
C ILE A 454 20.15 -1.23 -28.70
N VAL A 455 20.69 -1.23 -27.49
CA VAL A 455 20.19 -0.37 -26.40
C VAL A 455 20.81 1.00 -26.52
N MET A 456 19.97 2.04 -26.66
CA MET A 456 20.44 3.42 -26.74
C MET A 456 20.78 3.91 -25.33
N GLU A 457 22.06 4.17 -25.08
CA GLU A 457 22.55 4.70 -23.80
C GLU A 457 22.87 6.20 -23.87
N ASP A 458 23.11 6.72 -25.08
CA ASP A 458 23.39 8.13 -25.32
C ASP A 458 22.15 8.98 -25.02
N SER A 459 22.28 9.92 -24.07
CA SER A 459 21.21 10.86 -23.68
C SER A 459 21.44 12.24 -24.28
N ALA A 460 20.40 12.85 -24.84
CA ALA A 460 20.43 14.21 -25.39
C ALA A 460 19.45 15.15 -24.66
N PRO A 461 19.75 15.57 -23.41
CA PRO A 461 18.81 16.30 -22.55
C PRO A 461 18.33 17.63 -23.15
N GLU A 462 19.22 18.40 -23.79
CA GLU A 462 18.86 19.70 -24.38
C GLU A 462 17.89 19.56 -25.57
N LEU A 463 18.13 18.56 -26.44
CA LEU A 463 17.24 18.25 -27.56
C LEU A 463 15.92 17.70 -27.05
N TYR A 464 15.97 16.80 -26.06
CA TYR A 464 14.77 16.24 -25.45
C TYR A 464 13.88 17.31 -24.85
N ALA A 465 14.44 18.28 -24.11
CA ALA A 465 13.67 19.39 -23.53
C ALA A 465 12.91 20.19 -24.61
N LYS A 466 13.54 20.43 -25.77
CA LYS A 466 12.90 21.10 -26.91
C LYS A 466 11.72 20.30 -27.49
N TYR A 467 11.86 18.98 -27.61
CA TYR A 467 10.77 18.10 -28.06
C TYR A 467 9.66 17.99 -27.02
N SER A 468 10.01 17.85 -25.74
CA SER A 468 9.05 17.78 -24.63
C SER A 468 8.21 19.05 -24.52
N GLN A 469 8.82 20.24 -24.69
CA GLN A 469 8.08 21.49 -24.71
C GLN A 469 7.02 21.54 -25.84
N ARG A 470 7.35 21.02 -27.03
CA ARG A 470 6.38 20.91 -28.13
C ARG A 470 5.31 19.86 -27.85
N ALA A 471 5.69 18.76 -27.20
CA ALA A 471 4.80 17.68 -26.84
C ALA A 471 3.83 18.04 -25.68
N ALA A 472 4.16 19.02 -24.83
CA ALA A 472 3.37 19.43 -23.67
C ALA A 472 1.92 19.82 -24.02
N ILE A 473 1.74 20.49 -25.16
CA ILE A 473 0.43 20.86 -25.71
C ILE A 473 -0.50 19.64 -25.86
N ILE A 474 0.08 18.45 -25.98
CA ILE A 474 -0.61 17.20 -26.29
C ILE A 474 -0.74 16.33 -25.04
N TYR A 475 0.36 16.15 -24.29
CA TYR A 475 0.34 15.26 -23.13
C TYR A 475 -0.39 15.87 -21.93
N GLU A 476 -0.36 17.20 -21.71
CA GLU A 476 -1.07 17.81 -20.58
C GLU A 476 -2.60 17.60 -20.65
N PRO A 477 -3.29 17.85 -21.78
CA PRO A 477 -4.71 17.55 -21.89
C PRO A 477 -5.01 16.05 -21.86
N LEU A 478 -4.10 15.22 -22.35
CA LEU A 478 -4.26 13.76 -22.33
C LEU A 478 -4.22 13.23 -20.89
N ILE A 479 -3.29 13.73 -20.07
CA ILE A 479 -3.21 13.42 -18.63
C ILE A 479 -4.54 13.75 -17.95
N VAL A 480 -5.09 14.95 -18.15
CA VAL A 480 -6.38 15.33 -17.54
C VAL A 480 -7.51 14.37 -17.94
N LYS A 481 -7.57 13.98 -19.22
CA LYS A 481 -8.60 13.06 -19.74
C LYS A 481 -8.45 11.64 -19.19
N LEU A 482 -7.23 11.10 -19.21
CA LEU A 482 -6.95 9.75 -18.69
C LEU A 482 -7.13 9.69 -17.16
N LYS A 483 -6.72 10.73 -16.43
CA LYS A 483 -6.94 10.86 -14.99
C LYS A 483 -8.44 10.72 -14.67
N LYS A 484 -9.30 11.40 -15.42
CA LYS A 484 -10.75 11.26 -15.28
C LYS A 484 -11.24 9.83 -15.57
N ILE A 485 -10.73 9.19 -16.61
CA ILE A 485 -11.11 7.80 -16.95
C ILE A 485 -10.70 6.82 -15.84
N PHE A 486 -9.50 6.96 -15.30
CA PHE A 486 -9.01 6.10 -14.20
C PHE A 486 -9.75 6.38 -12.89
N GLN A 487 -10.06 7.64 -12.58
CA GLN A 487 -10.91 8.00 -11.43
C GLN A 487 -12.34 7.43 -11.55
N ASP A 488 -12.92 7.46 -12.76
CA ASP A 488 -14.24 6.88 -13.03
C ASP A 488 -14.23 5.33 -12.92
N ASP A 489 -13.09 4.68 -13.18
CA ASP A 489 -12.92 3.23 -13.05
C ASP A 489 -12.93 2.76 -11.60
N CYS A 490 -12.29 3.51 -10.69
CA CYS A 490 -12.32 3.26 -9.25
C CYS A 490 -13.74 3.32 -8.66
N ASN A 491 -14.67 4.02 -9.32
CA ASN A 491 -16.01 4.32 -8.79
C ASN A 491 -17.15 3.50 -9.43
N ARG A 492 -16.88 2.64 -10.42
CA ARG A 492 -17.95 1.95 -11.17
C ARG A 492 -18.29 0.55 -10.63
N LYS A 493 -19.55 0.40 -10.23
CA LYS A 493 -20.20 -0.90 -10.03
C LYS A 493 -20.64 -1.48 -11.37
N MET A 494 -20.24 -2.72 -11.68
CA MET A 494 -20.64 -3.41 -12.92
C MET A 494 -21.82 -4.35 -12.63
N TYR A 495 -22.81 -4.39 -13.52
CA TYR A 495 -23.95 -5.30 -13.41
C TYR A 495 -23.75 -6.56 -14.27
N THR A 496 -23.81 -7.72 -13.65
CA THR A 496 -23.47 -9.04 -14.20
C THR A 496 -24.60 -10.04 -13.99
N GLN A 497 -24.51 -11.19 -14.65
CA GLN A 497 -25.44 -12.32 -14.51
C GLN A 497 -25.15 -13.20 -13.29
N SER A 498 -24.09 -12.92 -12.55
CA SER A 498 -23.67 -13.59 -11.32
C SER A 498 -22.88 -12.63 -10.42
N GLY A 499 -22.93 -12.79 -9.09
CA GLY A 499 -22.30 -11.89 -8.12
C GLY A 499 -23.20 -11.60 -6.92
N MET A 500 -23.04 -10.45 -6.26
CA MET A 500 -23.95 -10.00 -5.19
C MET A 500 -25.22 -9.40 -5.80
N VAL A 501 -26.42 -9.70 -5.29
CA VAL A 501 -27.66 -9.16 -5.87
C VAL A 501 -27.77 -7.64 -5.64
N SER A 502 -28.05 -6.89 -6.72
CA SER A 502 -28.41 -5.47 -6.64
C SER A 502 -29.86 -5.31 -6.20
N LEU A 503 -30.10 -5.04 -4.91
CA LEU A 503 -31.46 -4.82 -4.39
C LEU A 503 -32.19 -3.71 -5.16
N LYS A 504 -31.49 -2.65 -5.56
CA LYS A 504 -32.04 -1.54 -6.34
C LYS A 504 -32.54 -1.96 -7.74
N ARG A 505 -31.90 -2.93 -8.39
CA ARG A 505 -32.37 -3.47 -9.69
C ARG A 505 -33.44 -4.53 -9.50
N ALA A 506 -33.32 -5.38 -8.48
CA ALA A 506 -34.35 -6.35 -8.14
C ALA A 506 -35.69 -5.65 -7.83
N SER A 507 -35.64 -4.49 -7.16
CA SER A 507 -36.82 -3.68 -6.84
C SER A 507 -37.31 -2.75 -7.98
N SER A 508 -36.61 -2.70 -9.12
CA SER A 508 -36.92 -1.74 -10.20
C SER A 508 -38.04 -2.19 -11.15
N GLY A 509 -38.58 -3.40 -10.97
CA GLY A 509 -39.65 -3.98 -11.81
C GLY A 509 -39.24 -4.30 -13.25
N ARG A 510 -37.99 -4.03 -13.64
CA ARG A 510 -37.46 -4.29 -14.99
C ARG A 510 -36.82 -5.68 -15.06
N VAL A 511 -37.38 -6.56 -15.87
CA VAL A 511 -36.82 -7.91 -16.09
C VAL A 511 -35.51 -7.78 -16.87
N THR A 512 -34.40 -8.20 -16.26
CA THR A 512 -33.04 -8.10 -16.82
C THR A 512 -32.21 -9.27 -16.30
N SER A 513 -31.36 -9.86 -17.15
CA SER A 513 -30.45 -10.93 -16.72
C SER A 513 -29.25 -10.43 -15.89
N ARG A 514 -29.02 -9.11 -15.85
CA ARG A 514 -27.92 -8.47 -15.11
C ARG A 514 -28.40 -7.96 -13.74
N LEU A 515 -28.78 -8.88 -12.84
CA LEU A 515 -29.30 -8.57 -11.49
C LEU A 515 -28.21 -8.43 -10.43
N PHE A 516 -26.99 -8.86 -10.73
CA PHE A 516 -25.91 -8.92 -9.75
C PHE A 516 -24.95 -7.74 -9.94
N GLU A 517 -24.44 -7.18 -8.86
CA GLU A 517 -23.36 -6.20 -8.79
C GLU A 517 -22.04 -6.92 -8.51
N ARG A 518 -21.00 -6.52 -9.25
CA ARG A 518 -19.61 -6.87 -8.98
C ARG A 518 -18.80 -5.58 -8.93
N LYS A 519 -18.04 -5.36 -7.86
CA LYS A 519 -17.09 -4.24 -7.78
C LYS A 519 -15.92 -4.54 -8.72
N ARG A 520 -15.56 -3.61 -9.61
CA ARG A 520 -14.23 -3.67 -10.27
C ARG A 520 -13.18 -3.41 -9.20
N LEU A 521 -12.04 -4.10 -9.28
CA LEU A 521 -10.89 -3.73 -8.47
C LEU A 521 -10.51 -2.29 -8.86
N PRO A 522 -10.21 -1.40 -7.90
CA PRO A 522 -9.63 -0.10 -8.21
C PRO A 522 -8.41 -0.30 -9.12
N SER A 523 -8.28 0.52 -10.17
CA SER A 523 -7.16 0.49 -11.11
C SER A 523 -7.16 -0.61 -12.20
N ASP A 524 -8.27 -1.31 -12.46
CA ASP A 524 -8.33 -2.37 -13.51
C ASP A 524 -7.91 -1.86 -14.90
N LYS A 525 -8.39 -0.68 -15.31
CA LYS A 525 -7.98 -0.06 -16.58
C LYS A 525 -6.53 0.42 -16.60
N ALA A 526 -5.98 0.76 -15.44
CA ALA A 526 -4.61 1.28 -15.31
C ALA A 526 -3.58 0.15 -15.13
N ASP A 527 -4.01 -1.09 -14.90
CA ASP A 527 -3.20 -2.31 -15.03
C ASP A 527 -2.93 -2.63 -16.51
N MET A 528 -2.15 -1.74 -17.13
CA MET A 528 -1.81 -1.80 -18.54
C MET A 528 -0.32 -1.58 -18.79
N CYS A 529 0.17 -2.05 -19.93
CA CYS A 529 1.47 -1.68 -20.48
C CYS A 529 1.36 -1.26 -21.94
N LEU A 530 2.25 -0.37 -22.38
CA LEU A 530 2.28 0.15 -23.75
C LEU A 530 3.61 -0.12 -24.44
N MET A 531 3.57 -0.70 -25.64
CA MET A 531 4.70 -0.81 -26.54
C MET A 531 4.51 0.15 -27.72
N LEU A 532 5.47 1.05 -27.92
CA LEU A 532 5.57 1.92 -29.09
C LEU A 532 6.62 1.34 -30.05
N LEU A 533 6.19 1.04 -31.27
CA LEU A 533 7.07 0.64 -32.37
C LEU A 533 7.17 1.79 -33.35
N VAL A 534 8.37 2.33 -33.52
CA VAL A 534 8.63 3.46 -34.41
C VAL A 534 9.40 2.97 -35.63
N ASP A 535 8.83 3.15 -36.82
CA ASP A 535 9.52 2.90 -38.07
C ASP A 535 10.69 3.89 -38.20
N CYS A 536 11.90 3.34 -38.28
CA CYS A 536 13.12 4.10 -38.45
C CYS A 536 13.65 3.93 -39.87
N SER A 537 12.83 3.63 -40.87
CA SER A 537 13.25 3.48 -42.26
C SER A 537 13.59 4.81 -42.95
N GLY A 538 14.27 4.75 -44.09
CA GLY A 538 14.67 5.93 -44.86
C GLY A 538 13.52 6.84 -45.31
N SER A 539 12.29 6.32 -45.44
CA SER A 539 11.11 7.12 -45.81
C SER A 539 10.66 8.07 -44.69
N MET A 540 10.99 7.74 -43.44
CA MET A 540 10.66 8.52 -42.24
C MET A 540 11.50 9.79 -42.08
N ARG A 541 12.55 9.99 -42.88
CA ARG A 541 13.45 11.14 -42.75
C ARG A 541 12.72 12.50 -42.77
N GLY A 542 13.25 13.44 -41.99
CA GLY A 542 12.81 14.84 -41.96
C GLY A 542 11.65 15.07 -40.99
N GLU A 543 10.58 15.70 -41.48
CA GLU A 543 9.44 16.11 -40.65
C GLU A 543 8.70 14.92 -40.01
N LYS A 544 8.69 13.75 -40.66
CA LYS A 544 8.02 12.55 -40.14
C LYS A 544 8.74 11.99 -38.91
N THR A 545 10.08 11.90 -38.95
CA THR A 545 10.90 11.57 -37.77
C THR A 545 10.61 12.53 -36.63
N THR A 546 10.57 13.84 -36.92
CA THR A 546 10.27 14.88 -35.90
C THR A 546 8.89 14.64 -35.27
N ALA A 547 7.87 14.31 -36.07
CA ALA A 547 6.53 14.01 -35.59
C ALA A 547 6.46 12.72 -34.77
N ALA A 548 7.19 11.67 -35.19
CA ALA A 548 7.31 10.43 -34.46
C ALA A 548 7.97 10.64 -33.08
N ILE A 549 9.05 11.43 -33.00
CA ILE A 549 9.70 11.81 -31.74
C ILE A 549 8.70 12.54 -30.84
N ILE A 550 8.02 13.58 -31.33
CA ILE A 550 7.04 14.34 -30.54
C ILE A 550 5.91 13.42 -30.03
N THR A 551 5.46 12.48 -30.85
CA THR A 551 4.42 11.50 -30.48
C THR A 551 4.91 10.54 -29.41
N ALA A 552 6.10 9.95 -29.59
CA ALA A 552 6.71 9.07 -28.62
C ALA A 552 6.95 9.79 -27.29
N THR A 553 7.46 11.03 -27.33
CA THR A 553 7.64 11.87 -26.14
C THR A 553 6.31 12.15 -25.44
N ALA A 554 5.27 12.59 -26.17
CA ALA A 554 3.97 12.89 -25.58
C ALA A 554 3.36 11.68 -24.86
N ILE A 555 3.45 10.52 -25.49
CA ILE A 555 2.93 9.27 -24.93
C ILE A 555 3.78 8.82 -23.74
N ALA A 556 5.12 8.83 -23.87
CA ALA A 556 6.02 8.43 -22.80
C ALA A 556 5.88 9.32 -21.55
N GLU A 557 5.75 10.64 -21.71
CA GLU A 557 5.47 11.59 -20.62
C GLU A 557 4.11 11.30 -19.96
N THR A 558 3.06 11.09 -20.76
CA THR A 558 1.73 10.75 -20.24
C THR A 558 1.78 9.46 -19.42
N MET A 559 2.40 8.40 -19.96
CA MET A 559 2.45 7.12 -19.27
C MET A 559 3.37 7.17 -18.05
N ALA A 560 4.45 7.97 -18.08
CA ALA A 560 5.30 8.22 -16.92
C ALA A 560 4.51 8.88 -15.78
N TYR A 561 3.64 9.85 -16.09
CA TYR A 561 2.76 10.49 -15.09
C TYR A 561 1.89 9.48 -14.34
N PHE A 562 1.31 8.50 -15.05
CA PHE A 562 0.53 7.41 -14.44
C PHE A 562 1.38 6.20 -13.99
N ARG A 563 2.71 6.28 -14.16
CA ARG A 563 3.68 5.20 -13.95
C ARG A 563 3.29 3.89 -14.66
N ILE A 564 2.67 3.99 -15.83
CA ILE A 564 2.31 2.88 -16.70
C ILE A 564 3.58 2.40 -17.43
N PRO A 565 3.94 1.11 -17.33
CA PRO A 565 5.10 0.56 -18.03
C PRO A 565 5.00 0.80 -19.53
N THR A 566 5.99 1.49 -20.07
CA THR A 566 6.03 1.88 -21.48
C THR A 566 7.36 1.50 -22.08
N TYR A 567 7.35 0.93 -23.27
CA TYR A 567 8.53 0.55 -24.02
C TYR A 567 8.50 1.25 -25.38
N CYS A 568 9.61 1.82 -25.82
CA CYS A 568 9.73 2.46 -27.13
C CYS A 568 10.89 1.83 -27.89
N MET A 569 10.58 1.24 -29.04
CA MET A 569 11.52 0.54 -29.89
C MET A 569 11.44 1.09 -31.33
N GLY A 570 12.57 1.49 -31.88
CA GLY A 570 12.74 1.76 -33.30
C GLY A 570 13.08 0.48 -34.05
N PHE A 571 12.70 0.41 -35.33
CA PHE A 571 13.10 -0.71 -36.18
C PHE A 571 13.45 -0.26 -37.59
N HIS A 572 14.52 -0.84 -38.12
CA HIS A 572 14.88 -0.77 -39.53
C HIS A 572 15.80 -1.94 -39.92
N THR A 573 16.17 -2.01 -41.19
CA THR A 573 17.12 -3.00 -41.70
C THR A 573 18.21 -2.31 -42.50
N THR A 574 19.47 -2.59 -42.16
CA THR A 574 20.62 -2.28 -43.03
C THR A 574 21.19 -3.58 -43.59
N SER A 575 21.26 -3.67 -44.91
CA SER A 575 21.75 -4.85 -45.63
C SER A 575 21.05 -6.18 -45.27
N SER A 576 21.61 -6.98 -44.37
CA SER A 576 21.15 -8.33 -44.01
C SER A 576 20.69 -8.45 -42.55
N ASN A 577 20.92 -7.43 -41.72
CA ASN A 577 20.58 -7.46 -40.30
C ASN A 577 19.28 -6.70 -40.04
N VAL A 578 18.56 -7.14 -39.01
CA VAL A 578 17.35 -6.45 -38.51
C VAL A 578 17.72 -5.74 -37.23
N GLU A 579 17.76 -4.42 -37.27
CA GLU A 579 18.16 -3.60 -36.13
C GLU A 579 16.92 -3.22 -35.31
N GLN A 580 16.93 -3.59 -34.03
CA GLN A 580 15.94 -3.15 -33.04
C GLN A 580 16.62 -2.12 -32.13
N LEU A 581 16.20 -0.87 -32.24
CA LEU A 581 16.75 0.24 -31.45
C LEU A 581 15.89 0.44 -30.20
N HIS A 582 16.41 0.13 -29.02
CA HIS A 582 15.66 0.27 -27.77
C HIS A 582 15.94 1.62 -27.12
N PHE A 583 14.99 2.55 -27.24
CA PHE A 583 15.07 3.91 -26.68
C PHE A 583 14.55 3.94 -25.24
N ILE A 584 13.35 3.38 -25.03
CA ILE A 584 12.70 3.35 -23.73
C ILE A 584 12.40 1.90 -23.36
N ARG A 585 12.78 1.51 -22.14
CA ARG A 585 12.44 0.21 -21.58
C ARG A 585 11.28 0.36 -20.60
N TRP A 586 10.73 -0.75 -20.11
CA TRP A 586 9.51 -0.78 -19.31
C TRP A 586 9.48 0.17 -18.08
N ALA A 587 10.64 0.57 -17.56
CA ALA A 587 10.76 1.52 -16.46
C ALA A 587 10.39 2.97 -16.86
N ASN A 588 10.54 3.34 -18.13
CA ASN A 588 10.23 4.66 -18.69
C ASN A 588 10.83 5.81 -17.88
N THR A 589 12.15 5.73 -17.65
CA THR A 589 12.90 6.73 -16.88
C THR A 589 13.14 8.00 -17.69
N LEU A 590 13.46 9.12 -17.01
CA LEU A 590 13.84 10.36 -17.72
C LEU A 590 15.06 10.15 -18.62
N GLN A 591 16.10 9.47 -18.12
CA GLN A 591 17.32 9.19 -18.88
C GLN A 591 17.05 8.40 -20.17
N GLU A 592 16.16 7.41 -20.12
CA GLU A 592 15.73 6.65 -21.31
C GLU A 592 14.94 7.53 -22.29
N ARG A 593 14.08 8.41 -21.79
CA ARG A 593 13.32 9.34 -22.66
C ARG A 593 14.23 10.33 -23.36
N GLU A 594 15.33 10.73 -22.73
CA GLU A 594 16.36 11.60 -23.33
C GLU A 594 17.09 10.94 -24.51
N THR A 595 16.89 9.64 -24.77
CA THR A 595 17.42 8.94 -25.96
C THR A 595 16.50 9.09 -27.19
N LEU A 596 15.21 9.42 -27.00
CA LEU A 596 14.25 9.56 -28.11
C LEU A 596 14.69 10.51 -29.24
N PRO A 597 15.42 11.61 -28.99
CA PRO A 597 15.93 12.47 -30.07
C PRO A 597 16.86 11.77 -31.07
N TYR A 598 17.42 10.60 -30.72
CA TYR A 598 18.25 9.78 -31.62
C TYR A 598 17.45 8.89 -32.57
N ILE A 599 16.11 8.93 -32.53
CA ILE A 599 15.29 8.31 -33.57
C ILE A 599 15.64 8.97 -34.91
N GLU A 600 16.19 8.20 -35.84
CA GLU A 600 16.55 8.65 -37.18
C GLU A 600 16.05 7.65 -38.24
N GLY A 601 15.67 8.15 -39.41
CA GLY A 601 15.26 7.32 -40.54
C GLY A 601 16.46 6.81 -41.36
N ASN A 602 16.69 5.50 -41.39
CA ASN A 602 17.72 4.83 -42.16
C ASN A 602 17.27 3.46 -42.72
N GLY A 603 17.83 3.04 -43.86
CA GLY A 603 17.55 1.70 -44.42
C GLY A 603 16.10 1.44 -44.85
N SER A 604 15.69 0.16 -44.78
CA SER A 604 14.36 -0.34 -45.14
C SER A 604 13.58 -0.80 -43.90
N ASN A 605 12.26 -1.00 -44.01
CA ASN A 605 11.43 -1.49 -42.91
C ASN A 605 11.12 -3.00 -43.05
N PHE A 606 11.23 -3.73 -41.92
CA PHE A 606 10.89 -5.14 -41.80
C PHE A 606 9.90 -5.36 -40.64
N ASP A 607 8.72 -4.75 -40.79
CA ASP A 607 7.76 -4.59 -39.71
C ASP A 607 7.28 -5.92 -39.11
N SER A 608 7.00 -6.95 -39.92
CA SER A 608 6.45 -8.21 -39.37
C SER A 608 7.40 -8.90 -38.38
N TYR A 609 8.72 -8.80 -38.57
CA TYR A 609 9.69 -9.34 -37.63
C TYR A 609 9.64 -8.54 -36.32
N SER A 610 9.72 -7.20 -36.40
CA SER A 610 9.68 -6.32 -35.23
C SER A 610 8.37 -6.41 -34.45
N ILE A 611 7.23 -6.60 -35.13
CA ILE A 611 5.92 -6.82 -34.49
C ILE A 611 5.91 -8.14 -33.72
N ARG A 612 6.49 -9.21 -34.28
CA ARG A 612 6.60 -10.50 -33.60
C ARG A 612 7.55 -10.44 -32.41
N TYR A 613 8.68 -9.76 -32.58
CA TYR A 613 9.62 -9.49 -31.49
C TYR A 613 8.97 -8.75 -30.33
N ALA A 614 8.26 -7.67 -30.64
CA ALA A 614 7.49 -6.90 -29.65
C ALA A 614 6.38 -7.73 -28.99
N THR A 615 5.76 -8.64 -29.74
CA THR A 615 4.73 -9.57 -29.23
C THR A 615 5.32 -10.49 -28.16
N GLU A 616 6.49 -11.08 -28.41
CA GLU A 616 7.17 -11.94 -27.42
C GLU A 616 7.60 -11.17 -26.17
N LEU A 617 8.07 -9.92 -26.31
CA LEU A 617 8.33 -9.06 -25.16
C LEU A 617 7.07 -8.74 -24.35
N LEU A 618 5.96 -8.45 -25.03
CA LEU A 618 4.68 -8.16 -24.39
C LEU A 618 4.06 -9.40 -23.71
N LYS A 619 4.23 -10.61 -24.25
CA LYS A 619 3.70 -11.84 -23.63
C LYS A 619 4.22 -12.08 -22.21
N ARG A 620 5.47 -11.67 -21.95
CA ARG A 620 6.13 -11.80 -20.63
C ARG A 620 5.63 -10.81 -19.59
N ARG A 621 4.87 -9.79 -20.01
CA ARG A 621 4.35 -8.74 -19.13
C ARG A 621 3.19 -9.26 -18.29
N ARG A 622 3.27 -8.99 -16.98
CA ARG A 622 2.24 -9.38 -16.00
C ARG A 622 0.97 -8.54 -16.11
N GLU A 623 1.07 -7.36 -16.73
CA GLU A 623 -0.03 -6.40 -16.85
C GLU A 623 -1.21 -7.01 -17.62
N LYS A 624 -2.43 -6.75 -17.13
CA LYS A 624 -3.65 -7.32 -17.69
C LYS A 624 -3.92 -6.81 -19.11
N HIS A 625 -3.81 -5.51 -19.31
CA HIS A 625 -4.08 -4.87 -20.59
C HIS A 625 -2.78 -4.56 -21.35
N LYS A 626 -2.59 -5.19 -22.50
CA LYS A 626 -1.39 -5.03 -23.34
C LYS A 626 -1.74 -4.25 -24.60
N LEU A 627 -1.10 -3.11 -24.80
CA LEU A 627 -1.34 -2.23 -25.95
C LEU A 627 -0.05 -2.08 -26.76
N MET A 628 -0.16 -2.23 -28.09
CA MET A 628 0.92 -2.02 -29.04
C MET A 628 0.49 -0.97 -30.07
N ASN A 629 1.27 0.10 -30.19
CA ASN A 629 1.10 1.12 -31.22
C ASN A 629 2.27 1.06 -32.21
N ILE A 630 1.96 0.99 -33.51
CA ILE A 630 2.97 0.99 -34.58
C ILE A 630 2.87 2.31 -35.34
N ILE A 631 3.94 3.09 -35.32
CA ILE A 631 4.08 4.37 -36.01
C ILE A 631 4.93 4.14 -37.26
N SER A 632 4.34 4.24 -38.45
CA SER A 632 5.05 4.02 -39.72
C SER A 632 4.51 4.94 -40.83
N ASP A 633 5.32 5.27 -41.83
CA ASP A 633 4.90 6.05 -42.99
C ASP A 633 4.73 5.21 -44.27
N GLY A 634 4.96 3.90 -44.21
CA GLY A 634 5.27 3.09 -45.37
C GLY A 634 4.60 1.72 -45.43
N LEU A 635 4.68 1.11 -46.62
CA LEU A 635 4.39 -0.30 -46.83
C LEU A 635 5.69 -1.09 -46.62
N PRO A 636 5.59 -2.32 -46.05
CA PRO A 636 6.75 -3.17 -45.82
C PRO A 636 7.61 -3.36 -47.09
N SER A 637 8.90 -3.07 -46.98
CA SER A 637 9.84 -3.00 -48.11
C SER A 637 10.95 -4.05 -48.09
N ALA A 638 11.19 -4.73 -46.97
CA ALA A 638 12.20 -5.78 -46.83
C ALA A 638 11.80 -7.16 -47.42
N TYR A 639 10.72 -7.25 -48.20
CA TYR A 639 10.21 -8.52 -48.74
C TYR A 639 10.39 -8.62 -50.25
N PHE A 640 10.38 -9.86 -50.76
CA PHE A 640 10.43 -10.15 -52.20
C PHE A 640 9.33 -9.44 -53.00
N SER A 641 8.16 -9.19 -52.40
CA SER A 641 7.13 -8.32 -52.96
C SER A 641 6.36 -7.56 -51.88
N GLY A 642 5.84 -6.37 -52.21
CA GLY A 642 5.02 -5.58 -51.28
C GLY A 642 3.72 -6.28 -50.88
N SER A 643 3.15 -7.14 -51.72
CA SER A 643 1.96 -7.94 -51.38
C SER A 643 2.27 -9.01 -50.34
N GLU A 644 3.47 -9.62 -50.41
CA GLU A 644 3.93 -10.57 -49.41
C GLU A 644 4.22 -9.86 -48.09
N GLY A 645 4.85 -8.67 -48.12
CA GLY A 645 5.06 -7.86 -46.93
C GLY A 645 3.74 -7.50 -46.22
N ILE A 646 2.73 -7.05 -46.95
CA ILE A 646 1.39 -6.75 -46.40
C ILE A 646 0.78 -8.00 -45.75
N ARG A 647 0.91 -9.17 -46.38
CA ARG A 647 0.39 -10.43 -45.86
C ARG A 647 1.09 -10.83 -44.56
N GLN A 648 2.42 -10.69 -44.50
CA GLN A 648 3.21 -11.05 -43.31
C GLN A 648 2.94 -10.09 -42.14
N ASN A 649 2.81 -8.79 -42.41
CA ASN A 649 2.41 -7.81 -41.39
C ASN A 649 1.01 -8.11 -40.84
N MET A 650 0.05 -8.45 -41.71
CA MET A 650 -1.31 -8.84 -41.30
C MET A 650 -1.26 -10.06 -40.37
N LEU A 651 -0.51 -11.11 -40.73
CA LEU A 651 -0.35 -12.30 -39.89
C LEU A 651 0.32 -11.98 -38.54
N ALA A 652 1.34 -11.12 -38.52
CA ALA A 652 1.99 -10.73 -37.27
C ALA A 652 1.04 -9.97 -36.32
N ILE A 653 0.19 -9.10 -36.87
CA ILE A 653 -0.83 -8.38 -36.10
C ILE A 653 -1.93 -9.33 -35.60
N GLU A 654 -2.36 -10.29 -36.43
CA GLU A 654 -3.34 -11.31 -36.03
C GLU A 654 -2.82 -12.22 -34.92
N ASP A 655 -1.54 -12.61 -34.99
CA ASP A 655 -0.89 -13.42 -33.96
C ASP A 655 -0.81 -12.64 -32.63
N ALA A 656 -0.41 -11.37 -32.66
CA ALA A 656 -0.42 -10.51 -31.47
C ALA A 656 -1.83 -10.37 -30.85
N ARG A 657 -2.86 -10.22 -31.69
CA ARG A 657 -4.26 -10.13 -31.24
C ARG A 657 -4.76 -11.43 -30.62
N ARG A 658 -4.30 -12.58 -31.09
CA ARG A 658 -4.60 -13.91 -30.52
C ARG A 658 -4.08 -14.04 -29.11
N GLU A 659 -2.93 -13.43 -28.83
CA GLU A 659 -2.32 -13.31 -27.50
C GLU A 659 -2.97 -12.21 -26.62
N LYS A 660 -4.16 -11.72 -27.01
CA LYS A 660 -4.92 -10.67 -26.31
C LYS A 660 -4.20 -9.32 -26.24
N ILE A 661 -3.24 -9.07 -27.14
CA ILE A 661 -2.60 -7.76 -27.28
C ILE A 661 -3.44 -6.91 -28.23
N GLN A 662 -3.81 -5.71 -27.80
CA GLN A 662 -4.48 -4.74 -28.67
C GLN A 662 -3.45 -4.03 -29.52
N VAL A 663 -3.60 -4.12 -30.83
CA VAL A 663 -2.66 -3.56 -31.80
C VAL A 663 -3.38 -2.53 -32.67
N PHE A 664 -2.81 -1.33 -32.75
CA PHE A 664 -3.27 -0.27 -33.65
C PHE A 664 -2.12 0.46 -34.35
N GLY A 665 -2.33 0.81 -35.61
CA GLY A 665 -1.36 1.48 -36.46
C GLY A 665 -1.64 2.97 -36.64
N THR A 666 -0.60 3.77 -36.50
CA THR A 666 -0.60 5.20 -36.80
C THR A 666 0.24 5.43 -38.06
N ALA A 667 -0.42 5.70 -39.19
CA ALA A 667 0.28 6.07 -40.41
C ALA A 667 0.60 7.55 -40.51
N ILE A 668 1.80 7.83 -41.02
CA ILE A 668 2.30 9.17 -41.25
C ILE A 668 2.37 9.46 -42.77
N GLY A 669 1.62 10.44 -43.26
CA GLY A 669 1.76 10.98 -44.63
C GLY A 669 0.66 10.58 -45.63
N LYS A 670 0.84 10.96 -46.90
CA LYS A 670 -0.19 10.89 -47.97
C LYS A 670 -0.34 9.51 -48.63
N GLN A 671 -0.26 8.43 -47.87
CA GLN A 671 -0.33 7.06 -48.42
C GLN A 671 -1.76 6.56 -48.66
N ASN A 672 -1.89 5.58 -49.55
CA ASN A 672 -3.16 4.97 -49.94
C ASN A 672 -3.79 4.17 -48.78
N ASN A 673 -4.94 4.65 -48.30
CA ASN A 673 -5.67 4.13 -47.13
C ASN A 673 -6.05 2.63 -47.22
N LYS A 674 -6.12 2.05 -48.43
CA LYS A 674 -6.59 0.68 -48.66
C LYS A 674 -5.65 -0.39 -48.12
N ASP A 675 -4.34 -0.23 -48.26
CA ASP A 675 -3.39 -1.29 -47.89
C ASP A 675 -3.09 -1.30 -46.39
N PHE A 676 -3.06 -0.12 -45.76
CA PHE A 676 -3.03 -0.03 -44.30
C PHE A 676 -4.30 -0.54 -43.63
N THR A 677 -5.48 -0.26 -44.22
CA THR A 677 -6.75 -0.82 -43.73
C THR A 677 -6.75 -2.35 -43.80
N LYS A 678 -6.08 -2.96 -44.80
CA LYS A 678 -5.91 -4.42 -44.86
C LYS A 678 -5.00 -4.92 -43.73
N MET A 679 -3.88 -4.25 -43.46
CA MET A 679 -2.92 -4.71 -42.44
C MET A 679 -3.47 -4.59 -41.01
N TYR A 680 -3.99 -3.42 -40.64
CA TYR A 680 -4.39 -3.12 -39.26
C TYR A 680 -5.87 -3.37 -39.01
N GLY A 681 -6.71 -3.36 -40.04
CA GLY A 681 -8.17 -3.35 -39.91
C GLY A 681 -8.72 -1.92 -39.77
N LYS A 682 -9.96 -1.73 -40.22
CA LYS A 682 -10.61 -0.41 -40.38
C LYS A 682 -10.72 0.39 -39.07
N ASP A 683 -10.88 -0.29 -37.94
CA ASP A 683 -11.11 0.34 -36.63
C ASP A 683 -9.82 0.61 -35.84
N PHE A 684 -8.67 0.10 -36.32
CA PHE A 684 -7.38 0.12 -35.63
C PHE A 684 -6.30 0.83 -36.44
N TYR A 685 -6.72 1.71 -37.36
CA TYR A 685 -5.84 2.45 -38.25
C TYR A 685 -6.20 3.93 -38.29
N MET A 686 -5.17 4.78 -38.19
CA MET A 686 -5.29 6.22 -38.39
C MET A 686 -4.35 6.70 -39.49
N ASN A 687 -4.90 7.45 -40.46
CA ASN A 687 -4.10 8.14 -41.46
C ASN A 687 -3.94 9.60 -41.05
N VAL A 688 -2.74 9.98 -40.63
CA VAL A 688 -2.44 11.36 -40.24
C VAL A 688 -1.73 12.06 -41.39
N GLN A 689 -2.46 12.98 -42.03
CA GLN A 689 -1.92 13.79 -43.13
C GLN A 689 -1.12 15.00 -42.64
N ASP A 690 -1.43 15.48 -41.43
CA ASP A 690 -0.75 16.60 -40.78
C ASP A 690 0.10 16.09 -39.62
N PHE A 691 1.42 16.23 -39.77
CA PHE A 691 2.41 15.76 -38.83
C PHE A 691 2.24 16.38 -37.43
N GLU A 692 1.68 17.58 -37.33
CA GLU A 692 1.44 18.26 -36.04
C GLU A 692 0.26 17.64 -35.27
N LEU A 693 -0.67 16.98 -35.96
CA LEU A 693 -1.85 16.35 -35.35
C LEU A 693 -1.63 14.89 -34.95
N LEU A 694 -0.50 14.29 -35.36
CA LEU A 694 -0.17 12.87 -35.16
C LEU A 694 -0.29 12.45 -33.70
N ALA A 695 0.40 13.19 -32.84
CA ALA A 695 0.47 12.91 -31.42
C ALA A 695 -0.92 13.09 -30.75
N GLY A 696 -1.67 14.13 -31.13
CA GLY A 696 -3.01 14.39 -30.59
C GLY A 696 -4.05 13.33 -30.99
N GLN A 697 -4.01 12.84 -32.22
CA GLN A 697 -4.91 11.78 -32.65
C GLN A 697 -4.54 10.44 -32.01
N THR A 698 -3.24 10.14 -31.89
CA THR A 698 -2.76 8.88 -31.28
C THR A 698 -3.17 8.83 -29.81
N ALA A 699 -3.03 9.96 -29.12
CA ALA A 699 -3.53 10.18 -27.77
C ALA A 699 -5.04 9.90 -27.62
N GLU A 700 -5.88 10.41 -28.53
CA GLU A 700 -7.33 10.15 -28.50
C GLU A 700 -7.68 8.68 -28.78
N MET A 701 -6.92 7.99 -29.64
CA MET A 701 -7.11 6.56 -29.88
C MET A 701 -6.77 5.73 -28.64
N ILE A 702 -5.63 6.01 -28.00
CA ILE A 702 -5.26 5.37 -26.73
C ILE A 702 -6.36 5.57 -25.69
N LYS A 703 -6.83 6.81 -25.54
CA LYS A 703 -7.93 7.15 -24.64
C LYS A 703 -9.20 6.35 -24.96
N LYS A 704 -9.60 6.24 -26.22
CA LYS A 704 -10.79 5.45 -26.62
C LYS A 704 -10.63 3.98 -26.23
N ILE A 705 -9.47 3.40 -26.53
CA ILE A 705 -9.14 2.02 -26.19
C ILE A 705 -9.23 1.80 -24.67
N VAL A 706 -8.60 2.66 -23.87
CA VAL A 706 -8.62 2.60 -22.39
C VAL A 706 -10.04 2.83 -21.84
N GLN A 707 -10.84 3.65 -22.49
CA GLN A 707 -12.23 3.90 -22.09
C GLN A 707 -13.11 2.66 -22.29
N ASP A 708 -12.85 1.85 -23.31
CA ASP A 708 -13.62 0.65 -23.64
C ASP A 708 -13.31 -0.56 -22.75
N TRP A 709 -12.17 -0.57 -22.05
CA TRP A 709 -11.80 -1.61 -21.07
C TRP A 709 -12.70 -1.62 -19.83
#